data_AF-A0A7S4V922-F1
#
_entry.id   AF-A0A7S4V922-F1
#
_cell.length_a   1.000
_cell.length_b   1.000
_cell.length_c   1.000
_cell.angle_alpha   90.00
_cell.angle_beta   90.00
_cell.angle_gamma   90.00
#
_symmetry.space_group_name_H-M   'P 1'
#
loop_
_entity.id
_entity.type
_entity.pdbx_description
1 polymer ?
#
loop_
_entity_poly.entity_id
_entity_poly.type
_entity_poly.pdbx_seq_one_letter_code
_entity_poly.pdbx_strand_id
1 'polypeptide(L)'
;MAQAEKSTRGPPLRPCPSTLAHRPQRRSEPSMVRALPPSAVPHVNQDDAAATAQGFHQQNNGIQLKHKVIDFGMMLKAESPEEERMYSFKHQRADLKVSKGVIPVGFLSVIEIDEGQPLYLETKDGGFTELNKPVGPMYQVSWKGSREGNREVVNKTPENDGWFDNLDDCWREALAHFERKILLSPGDLEKLDADPFVLFGIDDPITQQALVKLSTFPALKCEGATPMFDEWAAYLRIDPMDSSMKWLVQAFSETDLPKPWTCYKGVGSIVCYIRSDSGQVTWKHPFYDYFRQLRDFCDQATPEEVMKVRVNRLLWSYEATRVETQHDQEPLLSPEYIAKLCDAFGYDVKVHGCLVRNLKAQMKVFAGTYRAKQDVELDDVTKCAELLKRDLEKYDEMKEQWQLKATEVMQFELMQLANGEMECVNCGTVALSFCLECKDYLCLNCYDLLHSKGARIQHSPFRLVPCLYCQVLPAKLHCTFTDKSLCHKCYAMKHIKLLPPNGKENQPRRIDYAQQYAIYSQKARERAEAALGRTGDLALVPLEEDAYESVLSTDWHPFYDSRGVKYYFNFTTSERMRQSPRRVPTVNDPEAEEEFAQLEDENGNPIADVQPNRMNTMRTFSPSSTQKSGRSPNTLGRRNSMAITGFSSRAPPSAADPVSTQPDLRALRPPHRKHMPNEVEAM
;
A
#
# COMPACT_ATOMS: atom_id res chain seq x y z
N MET A 1 53.08 -6.08 -37.34
CA MET A 1 52.04 -6.95 -36.73
C MET A 1 50.94 -6.06 -36.22
N ALA A 2 49.89 -5.87 -37.02
CA ALA A 2 48.71 -5.10 -36.66
C ALA A 2 47.51 -5.92 -37.15
N GLN A 3 46.69 -6.40 -36.22
CA GLN A 3 45.48 -7.16 -36.50
C GLN A 3 44.30 -6.21 -36.71
N ALA A 4 43.52 -6.54 -37.72
CA ALA A 4 42.31 -5.87 -38.14
C ALA A 4 41.12 -6.28 -37.24
N GLU A 5 40.38 -5.30 -36.74
CA GLU A 5 39.03 -5.53 -36.19
C GLU A 5 37.98 -5.26 -37.26
N LYS A 6 37.20 -6.31 -37.55
CA LYS A 6 36.07 -6.30 -38.49
C LYS A 6 34.84 -5.71 -37.80
N SER A 7 34.33 -4.63 -38.37
CA SER A 7 33.01 -4.07 -38.13
C SER A 7 31.92 -4.97 -38.73
N THR A 8 31.03 -5.50 -37.89
CA THR A 8 29.78 -6.17 -38.30
C THR A 8 28.64 -5.16 -38.31
N ARG A 9 28.17 -4.80 -39.50
CA ARG A 9 26.92 -4.05 -39.73
C ARG A 9 25.73 -5.00 -39.60
N GLY A 10 24.80 -4.67 -38.70
CA GLY A 10 23.46 -5.28 -38.67
C GLY A 10 22.55 -4.72 -39.78
N PRO A 11 21.51 -5.46 -40.20
CA PRO A 11 20.62 -5.06 -41.29
C PRO A 11 19.57 -4.02 -40.83
N PRO A 12 19.04 -3.19 -41.75
CA PRO A 12 18.10 -2.12 -41.41
C PRO A 12 16.69 -2.67 -41.18
N LEU A 13 16.05 -2.17 -40.12
CA LEU A 13 14.64 -2.39 -39.81
C LEU A 13 13.75 -1.72 -40.87
N ARG A 14 12.79 -2.49 -41.40
CA ARG A 14 11.72 -2.00 -42.27
C ARG A 14 10.68 -1.23 -41.43
N PRO A 15 10.07 -0.15 -41.96
CA PRO A 15 8.98 0.54 -41.30
C PRO A 15 7.66 -0.22 -41.46
N CYS A 16 6.92 -0.37 -40.36
CA CYS A 16 5.53 -0.83 -40.36
C CYS A 16 4.61 0.22 -41.02
N PRO A 17 3.60 -0.20 -41.80
CA PRO A 17 2.61 0.72 -42.36
C PRO A 17 1.59 1.14 -41.30
N SER A 18 1.33 2.45 -41.28
CA SER A 18 0.28 3.12 -40.52
C SER A 18 -1.12 2.66 -40.95
N THR A 19 -1.85 2.05 -40.03
CA THR A 19 -3.28 1.75 -40.19
C THR A 19 -4.09 3.04 -39.99
N LEU A 20 -4.65 3.53 -41.09
CA LEU A 20 -5.71 4.53 -41.15
C LEU A 20 -6.95 4.05 -40.40
N ALA A 21 -7.32 4.76 -39.34
CA ALA A 21 -8.58 4.58 -38.63
C ALA A 21 -9.75 5.09 -39.49
N HIS A 22 -10.44 4.17 -40.17
CA HIS A 22 -11.75 4.45 -40.77
C HIS A 22 -12.83 4.44 -39.68
N ARG A 23 -13.42 5.62 -39.47
CA ARG A 23 -14.61 5.87 -38.67
C ARG A 23 -15.81 5.13 -39.30
N PRO A 24 -16.52 4.21 -38.60
CA PRO A 24 -17.70 3.60 -39.18
C PRO A 24 -18.89 4.56 -39.13
N GLN A 25 -19.53 4.72 -40.29
CA GLN A 25 -20.78 5.45 -40.48
C GLN A 25 -21.93 4.77 -39.70
N ARG A 26 -22.79 5.62 -39.10
CA ARG A 26 -24.08 5.24 -38.51
C ARG A 26 -24.89 4.43 -39.52
N ARG A 27 -25.16 3.15 -39.20
CA ARG A 27 -26.19 2.36 -39.87
C ARG A 27 -27.55 2.65 -39.26
N SER A 28 -28.51 2.78 -40.16
CA SER A 28 -29.93 3.00 -39.99
C SER A 28 -30.61 1.92 -39.14
N GLU A 29 -31.57 2.35 -38.34
CA GLU A 29 -32.49 1.57 -37.52
C GLU A 29 -33.29 0.54 -38.35
N PRO A 30 -33.47 -0.69 -37.87
CA PRO A 30 -34.51 -1.57 -38.38
C PRO A 30 -35.81 -1.46 -37.56
N SER A 31 -36.89 -1.34 -38.33
CA SER A 31 -38.31 -1.37 -37.98
C SER A 31 -38.69 -2.30 -36.82
N MET A 32 -39.51 -1.78 -35.92
CA MET A 32 -40.18 -2.51 -34.85
C MET A 32 -41.00 -3.69 -35.39
N VAL A 33 -40.64 -4.90 -34.99
CA VAL A 33 -41.50 -6.09 -35.05
C VAL A 33 -42.05 -6.33 -33.65
N ARG A 34 -43.39 -6.35 -33.55
CA ARG A 34 -44.15 -6.61 -32.32
C ARG A 34 -43.76 -7.97 -31.72
N ALA A 35 -43.26 -7.96 -30.49
CA ALA A 35 -43.08 -9.14 -29.67
C ALA A 35 -44.44 -9.67 -29.16
N LEU A 36 -44.63 -10.98 -29.26
CA LEU A 36 -45.70 -11.74 -28.60
C LEU A 36 -45.37 -11.90 -27.10
N PRO A 37 -46.38 -12.00 -26.22
CA PRO A 37 -46.16 -12.13 -24.78
C PRO A 37 -45.56 -13.50 -24.43
N PRO A 38 -44.74 -13.59 -23.35
CA PRO A 38 -44.15 -14.85 -22.91
C PRO A 38 -45.21 -15.78 -22.30
N SER A 39 -45.22 -17.03 -22.76
CA SER A 39 -46.00 -18.11 -22.16
C SER A 39 -45.55 -18.39 -20.72
N ALA A 40 -46.55 -18.52 -19.85
CA ALA A 40 -46.40 -18.81 -18.43
C ALA A 40 -45.59 -20.09 -18.17
N VAL A 41 -44.60 -19.97 -17.28
CA VAL A 41 -43.90 -21.09 -16.64
C VAL A 41 -44.83 -21.67 -15.56
N PRO A 42 -44.97 -23.00 -15.43
CA PRO A 42 -45.83 -23.57 -14.39
C PRO A 42 -45.21 -23.35 -13.00
N HIS A 43 -45.98 -22.73 -12.12
CA HIS A 43 -45.75 -22.66 -10.68
C HIS A 43 -45.65 -24.09 -10.11
N VAL A 44 -44.50 -24.44 -9.55
CA VAL A 44 -44.36 -25.60 -8.67
C VAL A 44 -44.77 -25.14 -7.27
N ASN A 45 -45.89 -25.68 -6.77
CA ASN A 45 -46.38 -25.42 -5.42
C ASN A 45 -45.36 -25.90 -4.38
N GLN A 46 -45.10 -25.04 -3.38
CA GLN A 46 -44.09 -25.21 -2.35
C GLN A 46 -44.68 -25.61 -0.98
N ASP A 47 -45.91 -26.14 -0.97
CA ASP A 47 -46.62 -26.57 0.24
C ASP A 47 -46.92 -28.07 0.14
N ASP A 48 -45.94 -28.94 0.44
CA ASP A 48 -46.15 -30.36 0.78
C ASP A 48 -44.83 -31.00 1.29
N ALA A 49 -44.22 -30.40 2.32
CA ALA A 49 -43.04 -30.97 2.99
C ALA A 49 -43.16 -30.90 4.51
N ALA A 50 -44.26 -31.41 5.05
CA ALA A 50 -44.32 -31.80 6.46
C ALA A 50 -45.26 -33.00 6.62
N ALA A 51 -44.72 -34.08 7.20
CA ALA A 51 -45.37 -35.34 7.56
C ALA A 51 -45.53 -36.39 6.45
N THR A 52 -44.52 -37.26 6.29
CA THR A 52 -44.69 -38.72 6.19
C THR A 52 -43.33 -39.39 6.46
N ALA A 53 -43.07 -39.76 7.70
CA ALA A 53 -41.93 -40.59 8.08
C ALA A 53 -42.45 -41.88 8.73
N GLN A 54 -42.83 -42.86 7.91
CA GLN A 54 -42.98 -44.24 8.34
C GLN A 54 -42.51 -45.20 7.24
N GLY A 55 -41.41 -45.90 7.53
CA GLY A 55 -41.19 -47.29 7.11
C GLY A 55 -40.93 -47.56 5.64
N PHE A 56 -39.80 -47.08 5.10
CA PHE A 56 -39.15 -47.77 3.98
C PHE A 56 -37.82 -48.36 4.42
N HIS A 57 -37.61 -49.61 4.04
CA HIS A 57 -36.43 -50.42 4.26
C HIS A 57 -35.17 -49.64 3.84
N GLN A 58 -34.39 -49.16 4.81
CA GLN A 58 -33.07 -48.57 4.54
C GLN A 58 -32.14 -49.70 4.09
N GLN A 59 -31.84 -49.77 2.79
CA GLN A 59 -30.66 -50.47 2.32
C GLN A 59 -29.43 -49.72 2.84
N ASN A 60 -28.62 -50.44 3.60
CA ASN A 60 -27.46 -49.93 4.32
C ASN A 60 -26.27 -49.73 3.35
N ASN A 61 -26.42 -48.89 2.32
CA ASN A 61 -25.35 -48.55 1.36
C ASN A 61 -24.52 -47.38 1.90
N GLY A 62 -23.91 -47.62 3.06
CA GLY A 62 -23.36 -46.62 3.99
C GLY A 62 -21.99 -46.06 3.64
N ILE A 63 -21.79 -45.56 2.42
CA ILE A 63 -20.67 -44.64 2.13
C ILE A 63 -21.21 -43.52 1.23
N GLN A 64 -21.82 -42.50 1.84
CA GLN A 64 -21.99 -41.22 1.15
C GLN A 64 -20.60 -40.57 1.08
N LEU A 65 -19.83 -40.89 0.03
CA LEU A 65 -18.68 -40.06 -0.33
C LEU A 65 -19.19 -38.63 -0.47
N LYS A 66 -18.79 -37.76 0.47
CA LYS A 66 -19.19 -36.37 0.45
C LYS A 66 -18.21 -35.63 -0.44
N HIS A 67 -18.65 -35.28 -1.64
CA HIS A 67 -17.92 -34.29 -2.44
C HIS A 67 -17.89 -32.95 -1.73
N LYS A 68 -16.83 -32.19 -2.00
CA LYS A 68 -16.68 -30.81 -1.58
C LYS A 68 -16.34 -29.98 -2.80
N VAL A 69 -17.26 -29.11 -3.21
CA VAL A 69 -16.99 -28.12 -4.26
C VAL A 69 -15.98 -27.11 -3.70
N ILE A 70 -14.87 -26.92 -4.41
CA ILE A 70 -13.82 -25.93 -4.10
C ILE A 70 -14.08 -24.66 -4.92
N ASP A 71 -14.33 -24.75 -6.23
CA ASP A 71 -14.77 -23.64 -7.05
C ASP A 71 -15.97 -24.07 -7.88
N PHE A 72 -16.99 -23.21 -7.94
CA PHE A 72 -18.17 -23.42 -8.77
C PHE A 72 -17.90 -23.08 -10.24
N GLY A 73 -16.81 -22.39 -10.55
CA GLY A 73 -16.51 -21.95 -11.92
C GLY A 73 -17.44 -20.82 -12.38
N MET A 74 -17.72 -20.77 -13.68
CA MET A 74 -18.59 -19.80 -14.32
C MET A 74 -19.47 -20.51 -15.35
N MET A 75 -20.74 -20.11 -15.45
CA MET A 75 -21.57 -20.56 -16.57
C MET A 75 -21.11 -19.89 -17.86
N LEU A 76 -20.78 -20.69 -18.87
CA LEU A 76 -20.38 -20.17 -20.17
C LEU A 76 -21.58 -19.47 -20.83
N LYS A 77 -21.36 -18.24 -21.31
CA LYS A 77 -22.33 -17.54 -22.17
C LYS A 77 -22.08 -17.98 -23.61
N ALA A 78 -22.69 -19.09 -23.99
CA ALA A 78 -22.54 -19.65 -25.33
C ALA A 78 -22.97 -18.65 -26.42
N GLU A 79 -22.23 -18.59 -27.51
CA GLU A 79 -22.56 -17.79 -28.70
C GLU A 79 -23.60 -18.51 -29.57
N SER A 80 -23.66 -19.85 -29.48
CA SER A 80 -24.57 -20.68 -30.25
C SER A 80 -25.36 -21.67 -29.37
N PRO A 81 -26.59 -22.05 -29.78
CA PRO A 81 -27.35 -23.09 -29.11
C PRO A 81 -26.68 -24.47 -29.14
N GLU A 82 -25.79 -24.71 -30.10
CA GLU A 82 -25.02 -25.95 -30.18
C GLU A 82 -23.98 -26.00 -29.06
N GLU A 83 -23.24 -24.91 -28.88
CA GLU A 83 -22.29 -24.75 -27.77
C GLU A 83 -23.01 -24.84 -26.41
N GLU A 84 -24.15 -24.17 -26.23
CA GLU A 84 -24.94 -24.25 -24.99
C GLU A 84 -25.33 -25.70 -24.64
N ARG A 85 -25.65 -26.51 -25.65
CA ARG A 85 -25.96 -27.94 -25.45
C ARG A 85 -24.74 -28.76 -25.04
N MET A 86 -23.54 -28.40 -25.49
CA MET A 86 -22.30 -29.09 -25.09
C MET A 86 -21.97 -28.86 -23.61
N TYR A 87 -22.34 -27.71 -23.08
CA TYR A 87 -22.20 -27.37 -21.66
C TYR A 87 -23.40 -27.77 -20.80
N SER A 88 -24.38 -28.46 -21.38
CA SER A 88 -25.55 -28.98 -20.67
C SER A 88 -25.47 -30.51 -20.63
N PHE A 89 -25.75 -31.12 -19.48
CA PHE A 89 -25.83 -32.58 -19.38
C PHE A 89 -27.27 -33.04 -19.15
N LYS A 90 -27.57 -34.23 -19.66
CA LYS A 90 -28.75 -35.01 -19.31
C LYS A 90 -28.26 -36.41 -19.01
N HIS A 91 -28.23 -36.75 -17.72
CA HIS A 91 -27.59 -37.96 -17.24
C HIS A 91 -28.63 -38.85 -16.52
N GLN A 92 -28.54 -40.17 -16.69
CA GLN A 92 -29.40 -41.12 -15.98
C GLN A 92 -28.59 -41.80 -14.89
N ARG A 93 -28.91 -41.46 -13.64
CA ARG A 93 -28.25 -41.98 -12.44
C ARG A 93 -28.55 -43.47 -12.25
N ALA A 94 -27.73 -44.14 -11.45
CA ALA A 94 -27.93 -45.54 -11.06
C ALA A 94 -29.27 -45.80 -10.36
N ASP A 95 -29.88 -44.79 -9.71
CA ASP A 95 -31.23 -44.86 -9.14
C ASP A 95 -32.34 -44.62 -10.18
N LEU A 96 -32.01 -44.67 -11.47
CA LEU A 96 -32.86 -44.45 -12.64
C LEU A 96 -33.42 -43.03 -12.76
N LYS A 97 -33.06 -42.10 -11.87
CA LYS A 97 -33.46 -40.70 -11.99
C LYS A 97 -32.65 -40.03 -13.09
N VAL A 98 -33.36 -39.36 -14.00
CA VAL A 98 -32.73 -38.55 -15.03
C VAL A 98 -32.54 -37.15 -14.47
N SER A 99 -31.28 -36.75 -14.32
CA SER A 99 -30.90 -35.41 -13.95
C SER A 99 -30.51 -34.59 -15.17
N LYS A 100 -30.63 -33.27 -15.03
CA LYS A 100 -30.26 -32.29 -16.04
C LYS A 100 -29.61 -31.12 -15.35
N GLY A 101 -28.56 -30.59 -15.94
CA GLY A 101 -27.86 -29.44 -15.41
C GLY A 101 -26.87 -28.86 -16.40
N VAL A 102 -26.06 -27.95 -15.90
CA VAL A 102 -25.00 -27.27 -16.65
C VAL A 102 -23.63 -27.65 -16.07
N ILE A 103 -22.63 -27.65 -16.94
CA ILE A 103 -21.24 -27.91 -16.60
C ILE A 103 -20.54 -26.56 -16.62
N PRO A 104 -20.17 -25.99 -15.45
CA PRO A 104 -19.51 -24.70 -15.42
C PRO A 104 -18.05 -24.83 -15.88
N VAL A 105 -17.49 -23.75 -16.39
CA VAL A 105 -16.07 -23.61 -16.75
C VAL A 105 -15.27 -23.17 -15.51
N GLY A 106 -14.17 -23.83 -15.20
CA GLY A 106 -13.40 -23.57 -13.97
C GLY A 106 -14.04 -24.19 -12.73
N PHE A 107 -14.89 -25.21 -12.90
CA PHE A 107 -15.37 -26.00 -11.77
C PHE A 107 -14.18 -26.73 -11.15
N LEU A 108 -14.13 -26.78 -9.83
CA LEU A 108 -13.17 -27.60 -9.11
C LEU A 108 -13.88 -28.24 -7.93
N SER A 109 -13.92 -29.56 -7.86
CA SER A 109 -14.40 -30.27 -6.69
C SER A 109 -13.40 -31.31 -6.23
N VAL A 110 -13.53 -31.70 -4.98
CA VAL A 110 -12.69 -32.69 -4.34
C VAL A 110 -13.53 -33.77 -3.67
N ILE A 111 -13.08 -35.01 -3.77
CA ILE A 111 -13.58 -36.15 -2.99
C ILE A 111 -12.45 -36.70 -2.13
N GLU A 112 -12.76 -37.02 -0.88
CA GLU A 112 -11.85 -37.70 0.04
C GLU A 112 -12.16 -39.19 0.02
N ILE A 113 -11.22 -40.01 -0.45
CA ILE A 113 -11.38 -41.47 -0.50
C ILE A 113 -10.90 -42.11 0.79
N ASP A 114 -9.67 -41.75 1.19
CA ASP A 114 -8.96 -42.18 2.38
C ASP A 114 -8.19 -41.01 3.01
N GLU A 115 -7.79 -41.13 4.28
CA GLU A 115 -7.08 -40.09 5.03
C GLU A 115 -5.83 -39.58 4.27
N GLY A 116 -5.97 -38.42 3.63
CA GLY A 116 -4.87 -37.71 2.98
C GLY A 116 -4.71 -37.92 1.47
N GLN A 117 -5.61 -38.65 0.80
CA GLN A 117 -5.59 -38.84 -0.65
C GLN A 117 -6.83 -38.23 -1.36
N PRO A 118 -6.92 -36.90 -1.45
CA PRO A 118 -7.99 -36.24 -2.18
C PRO A 118 -7.83 -36.39 -3.70
N LEU A 119 -8.93 -36.72 -4.39
CA LEU A 119 -9.07 -36.61 -5.84
C LEU A 119 -9.80 -35.32 -6.19
N TYR A 120 -9.31 -34.63 -7.21
CA TYR A 120 -9.88 -33.40 -7.72
C TYR A 120 -10.39 -33.61 -9.14
N LEU A 121 -11.57 -33.08 -9.43
CA LEU A 121 -12.06 -32.91 -10.79
C LEU A 121 -12.10 -31.43 -11.13
N GLU A 122 -11.45 -31.06 -12.21
CA GLU A 122 -11.43 -29.70 -12.75
C GLU A 122 -12.10 -29.66 -14.13
N THR A 123 -12.81 -28.58 -14.44
CA THR A 123 -13.34 -28.31 -15.77
C THR A 123 -12.75 -27.03 -16.35
N LYS A 124 -12.60 -26.97 -17.68
CA LYS A 124 -12.26 -25.74 -18.40
C LYS A 124 -13.03 -25.62 -19.71
N ASP A 125 -12.94 -24.46 -20.33
CA ASP A 125 -13.47 -24.25 -21.68
C ASP A 125 -12.55 -24.94 -22.70
N GLY A 126 -13.13 -25.80 -23.53
CA GLY A 126 -12.43 -26.45 -24.65
C GLY A 126 -12.24 -25.54 -25.87
N GLY A 127 -12.92 -24.40 -25.91
CA GLY A 127 -12.88 -23.44 -26.99
C GLY A 127 -13.41 -24.01 -28.31
N PHE A 128 -12.80 -23.58 -29.41
CA PHE A 128 -13.19 -23.96 -30.76
C PHE A 128 -12.06 -24.71 -31.47
N THR A 129 -12.44 -25.75 -32.21
CA THR A 129 -11.55 -26.45 -33.14
C THR A 129 -11.13 -25.54 -34.31
N GLU A 130 -10.12 -25.96 -35.09
CA GLU A 130 -9.69 -25.27 -36.33
C GLU A 130 -10.83 -25.07 -37.34
N LEU A 131 -11.88 -25.91 -37.27
CA LEU A 131 -13.08 -25.83 -38.10
C LEU A 131 -14.17 -24.94 -37.49
N ASN A 132 -13.85 -24.14 -36.46
CA ASN A 132 -14.78 -23.30 -35.72
C ASN A 132 -15.97 -24.07 -35.12
N LYS A 133 -15.77 -25.35 -34.77
CA LYS A 133 -16.76 -26.15 -34.03
C LYS A 133 -16.45 -26.09 -32.54
N PRO A 134 -17.44 -25.85 -31.67
CA PRO A 134 -17.23 -25.85 -30.22
C PRO A 134 -16.84 -27.26 -29.76
N VAL A 135 -15.80 -27.36 -28.95
CA VAL A 135 -15.35 -28.64 -28.36
C VAL A 135 -16.23 -29.04 -27.19
N GLY A 136 -16.75 -28.06 -26.44
CA GLY A 136 -17.46 -28.28 -25.18
C GLY A 136 -16.52 -28.20 -23.97
N PRO A 137 -17.01 -28.56 -22.77
CA PRO A 137 -16.20 -28.57 -21.56
C PRO A 137 -15.09 -29.62 -21.66
N MET A 138 -13.90 -29.29 -21.17
CA MET A 138 -12.84 -30.26 -20.96
C MET A 138 -12.71 -30.60 -19.48
N TYR A 139 -12.33 -31.83 -19.17
CA TYR A 139 -12.21 -32.39 -17.83
C TYR A 139 -10.78 -32.83 -17.54
N GLN A 140 -10.36 -32.65 -16.29
CA GLN A 140 -9.08 -33.13 -15.81
C GLN A 140 -9.25 -33.68 -14.39
N VAL A 141 -8.72 -34.87 -14.17
CA VAL A 141 -8.60 -35.45 -12.82
C VAL A 141 -7.17 -35.27 -12.35
N SER A 142 -7.03 -34.75 -11.13
CA SER A 142 -5.74 -34.68 -10.45
C SER A 142 -5.85 -35.24 -9.04
N TRP A 143 -4.72 -35.66 -8.47
CA TRP A 143 -4.69 -36.23 -7.13
C TRP A 143 -3.48 -35.70 -6.37
N LYS A 144 -3.59 -35.64 -5.04
CA LYS A 144 -2.48 -35.17 -4.21
C LYS A 144 -1.49 -36.31 -3.98
N GLY A 145 -0.33 -36.23 -4.61
CA GLY A 145 0.78 -37.15 -4.34
C GLY A 145 1.31 -37.01 -2.91
N SER A 146 1.95 -38.05 -2.39
CA SER A 146 2.40 -38.14 -0.98
C SER A 146 3.52 -37.15 -0.58
N ARG A 147 4.03 -36.34 -1.51
CA ARG A 147 5.09 -35.34 -1.26
C ARG A 147 4.68 -33.94 -1.72
N GLU A 148 4.71 -33.00 -0.77
CA GLU A 148 4.78 -31.54 -0.96
C GLU A 148 3.82 -30.92 -1.99
N GLY A 149 2.53 -30.81 -1.61
CA GLY A 149 1.62 -29.75 -2.10
C GLY A 149 1.23 -29.73 -3.59
N ASN A 150 1.94 -30.43 -4.46
CA ASN A 150 1.71 -30.45 -5.89
C ASN A 150 0.68 -31.53 -6.26
N ARG A 151 -0.32 -31.11 -7.05
CA ARG A 151 -1.31 -32.02 -7.62
C ARG A 151 -0.68 -32.74 -8.82
N GLU A 152 -0.66 -34.06 -8.82
CA GLU A 152 -0.27 -34.85 -9.99
C GLU A 152 -1.51 -34.99 -10.87
N VAL A 153 -1.39 -34.60 -12.14
CA VAL A 153 -2.46 -34.73 -13.13
C VAL A 153 -2.45 -36.16 -13.67
N VAL A 154 -3.62 -36.79 -13.67
CA VAL A 154 -3.77 -38.16 -14.14
C VAL A 154 -3.60 -38.21 -15.67
N ASN A 155 -2.75 -39.12 -16.14
CA ASN A 155 -2.40 -39.31 -17.55
C ASN A 155 -1.80 -38.10 -18.28
N LYS A 156 -1.13 -37.22 -17.54
CA LYS A 156 -0.29 -36.18 -18.15
C LYS A 156 0.89 -36.81 -18.88
N THR A 157 0.95 -36.64 -20.20
CA THR A 157 2.09 -37.03 -21.05
C THR A 157 2.70 -35.77 -21.67
N PRO A 158 3.89 -35.83 -22.29
CA PRO A 158 4.46 -34.68 -22.99
C PRO A 158 3.58 -34.15 -24.15
N GLU A 159 2.67 -34.98 -24.67
CA GLU A 159 1.78 -34.65 -25.79
C GLU A 159 0.36 -34.31 -25.33
N ASN A 160 -0.03 -34.73 -24.12
CA ASN A 160 -1.35 -34.50 -23.55
C ASN A 160 -1.22 -33.92 -22.15
N ASP A 161 -1.74 -32.70 -21.98
CA ASP A 161 -1.79 -32.01 -20.69
C ASP A 161 -2.75 -32.65 -19.67
N GLY A 162 -3.40 -33.78 -20.02
CA GLY A 162 -4.31 -34.53 -19.18
C GLY A 162 -5.74 -33.98 -19.21
N TRP A 163 -6.13 -33.35 -20.32
CA TRP A 163 -7.49 -32.82 -20.52
C TRP A 163 -8.25 -33.69 -21.52
N PHE A 164 -9.51 -33.97 -21.20
CA PHE A 164 -10.40 -34.81 -21.99
C PHE A 164 -11.66 -34.03 -22.36
N ASP A 165 -12.20 -34.21 -23.55
CA ASP A 165 -13.48 -33.62 -24.01
C ASP A 165 -14.72 -34.40 -23.52
N ASN A 166 -14.51 -35.63 -23.03
CA ASN A 166 -15.55 -36.49 -22.48
C ASN A 166 -15.21 -36.89 -21.03
N LEU A 167 -16.17 -36.69 -20.11
CA LEU A 167 -15.98 -36.99 -18.69
C LEU A 167 -15.84 -38.50 -18.42
N ASP A 168 -16.56 -39.35 -19.14
CA ASP A 168 -16.50 -40.80 -18.95
C ASP A 168 -15.15 -41.36 -19.42
N ASP A 169 -14.60 -40.83 -20.51
CA ASP A 169 -13.27 -41.20 -20.98
C ASP A 169 -12.19 -40.70 -20.01
N CYS A 170 -12.32 -39.47 -19.50
CA CYS A 170 -11.47 -38.93 -18.43
C CYS A 170 -11.48 -39.86 -17.20
N TRP A 171 -12.67 -40.27 -16.76
CA TRP A 171 -12.85 -41.07 -15.57
C TRP A 171 -12.35 -42.51 -15.75
N ARG A 172 -12.62 -43.14 -16.90
CA ARG A 172 -12.08 -44.46 -17.25
C ARG A 172 -10.56 -44.47 -17.22
N GLU A 173 -9.94 -43.46 -17.83
CA GLU A 173 -8.50 -43.32 -17.85
C GLU A 173 -7.92 -43.01 -16.45
N ALA A 174 -8.67 -42.30 -15.61
CA ALA A 174 -8.29 -42.08 -14.21
C ALA A 174 -8.32 -43.37 -13.37
N LEU A 175 -9.39 -44.16 -13.47
CA LEU A 175 -9.50 -45.46 -12.78
C LEU A 175 -8.40 -46.43 -13.24
N ALA A 176 -8.16 -46.53 -14.55
CA ALA A 176 -7.09 -47.35 -15.11
C ALA A 176 -5.69 -46.90 -14.62
N HIS A 177 -5.50 -45.60 -14.40
CA HIS A 177 -4.27 -45.08 -13.83
C HIS A 177 -4.05 -45.53 -12.39
N PHE A 178 -5.07 -45.42 -11.53
CA PHE A 178 -4.99 -45.83 -10.13
C PHE A 178 -4.82 -47.34 -9.97
N GLU A 179 -5.49 -48.13 -10.82
CA GLU A 179 -5.35 -49.59 -10.86
C GLU A 179 -3.93 -50.00 -11.30
N ARG A 180 -3.43 -49.47 -12.43
CA ARG A 180 -2.08 -49.82 -12.95
C ARG A 180 -0.95 -49.46 -11.99
N LYS A 181 -1.05 -48.33 -11.30
CA LYS A 181 -0.04 -47.87 -10.35
C LYS A 181 -0.24 -48.42 -8.93
N ILE A 182 -1.33 -49.15 -8.67
CA ILE A 182 -1.69 -49.71 -7.35
C ILE A 182 -1.68 -48.60 -6.28
N LEU A 183 -2.30 -47.47 -6.60
CA LEU A 183 -2.31 -46.28 -5.73
C LEU A 183 -3.44 -46.31 -4.70
N LEU A 184 -4.54 -47.00 -5.04
CA LEU A 184 -5.73 -47.13 -4.23
C LEU A 184 -5.98 -48.61 -3.91
N SER A 185 -6.61 -48.88 -2.76
CA SER A 185 -7.00 -50.25 -2.43
C SER A 185 -8.13 -50.72 -3.35
N PRO A 186 -8.32 -52.04 -3.55
CA PRO A 186 -9.44 -52.55 -4.34
C PRO A 186 -10.81 -52.08 -3.83
N GLY A 187 -10.97 -51.94 -2.51
CA GLY A 187 -12.21 -51.44 -1.90
C GLY A 187 -12.44 -49.96 -2.18
N ASP A 188 -11.38 -49.17 -2.36
CA ASP A 188 -11.50 -47.76 -2.74
C ASP A 188 -11.82 -47.58 -4.21
N LEU A 189 -11.25 -48.42 -5.08
CA LEU A 189 -11.62 -48.47 -6.48
C LEU A 189 -13.11 -48.84 -6.65
N GLU A 190 -13.64 -49.75 -5.83
CA GLU A 190 -15.08 -50.08 -5.82
C GLU A 190 -15.95 -48.88 -5.42
N LYS A 191 -15.50 -48.04 -4.47
CA LYS A 191 -16.21 -46.79 -4.11
C LYS A 191 -16.18 -45.76 -5.25
N LEU A 192 -15.13 -45.78 -6.07
CA LEU A 192 -14.96 -44.90 -7.23
C LEU A 192 -15.65 -45.42 -8.49
N ASP A 193 -16.13 -46.66 -8.50
CA ASP A 193 -16.96 -47.24 -9.57
C ASP A 193 -18.41 -46.72 -9.49
N ALA A 194 -18.54 -45.40 -9.35
CA ALA A 194 -19.78 -44.67 -9.37
C ALA A 194 -19.71 -43.57 -10.43
N ASP A 195 -20.85 -42.98 -10.73
CA ASP A 195 -20.94 -41.97 -11.78
C ASP A 195 -20.13 -40.71 -11.44
N PRO A 196 -19.23 -40.23 -12.32
CA PRO A 196 -18.38 -39.07 -12.05
C PRO A 196 -19.18 -37.77 -11.88
N PHE A 197 -20.34 -37.60 -12.52
CA PHE A 197 -21.19 -36.43 -12.30
C PHE A 197 -21.72 -36.37 -10.86
N VAL A 198 -22.04 -37.53 -10.29
CA VAL A 198 -22.52 -37.65 -8.91
C VAL A 198 -21.36 -37.58 -7.93
N LEU A 199 -20.29 -38.33 -8.18
CA LEU A 199 -19.10 -38.39 -7.32
C LEU A 199 -18.50 -37.00 -7.09
N PHE A 200 -18.38 -36.19 -8.14
CA PHE A 200 -17.77 -34.87 -8.04
C PHE A 200 -18.78 -33.74 -7.77
N GLY A 201 -20.05 -34.07 -7.60
CA GLY A 201 -21.10 -33.11 -7.25
C GLY A 201 -21.47 -32.13 -8.36
N ILE A 202 -21.16 -32.44 -9.63
CA ILE A 202 -21.66 -31.67 -10.77
C ILE A 202 -23.19 -31.81 -10.85
N ASP A 203 -23.71 -33.03 -10.63
CA ASP A 203 -25.14 -33.32 -10.58
C ASP A 203 -25.80 -33.10 -9.20
N ASP A 204 -25.08 -32.49 -8.26
CA ASP A 204 -25.69 -32.14 -6.98
C ASP A 204 -26.72 -31.02 -7.20
N PRO A 205 -28.01 -31.21 -6.82
CA PRO A 205 -29.02 -30.16 -6.92
C PRO A 205 -28.60 -28.86 -6.23
N ILE A 206 -27.82 -28.94 -5.14
CA ILE A 206 -27.31 -27.76 -4.43
C ILE A 206 -26.29 -27.03 -5.31
N THR A 207 -25.37 -27.75 -5.95
CA THR A 207 -24.41 -27.18 -6.89
C THR A 207 -25.13 -26.51 -8.06
N GLN A 208 -26.10 -27.18 -8.68
CA GLN A 208 -26.84 -26.62 -9.81
C GLN A 208 -27.65 -25.37 -9.43
N GLN A 209 -28.30 -25.38 -8.26
CA GLN A 209 -28.96 -24.17 -7.74
C GLN A 209 -27.95 -23.04 -7.47
N ALA A 210 -26.77 -23.36 -6.96
CA ALA A 210 -25.72 -22.38 -6.73
C ALA A 210 -25.23 -21.75 -8.04
N LEU A 211 -25.05 -22.53 -9.11
CA LEU A 211 -24.65 -22.03 -10.42
C LEU A 211 -25.68 -21.06 -11.01
N VAL A 212 -26.97 -21.38 -10.88
CA VAL A 212 -28.06 -20.48 -11.30
C VAL A 212 -28.05 -19.18 -10.48
N LYS A 213 -27.78 -19.25 -9.18
CA LYS A 213 -27.64 -18.06 -8.33
C LYS A 213 -26.40 -17.24 -8.73
N LEU A 214 -25.26 -17.86 -9.01
CA LEU A 214 -24.01 -17.20 -9.39
C LEU A 214 -24.06 -16.49 -10.74
N SER A 215 -24.88 -16.95 -11.68
CA SER A 215 -25.05 -16.23 -12.96
C SER A 215 -25.87 -14.97 -12.83
N THR A 216 -26.74 -14.92 -11.82
CA THR A 216 -27.63 -13.80 -11.56
C THR A 216 -26.99 -12.79 -10.60
N PHE A 217 -26.32 -13.28 -9.57
CA PHE A 217 -25.76 -12.48 -8.50
C PHE A 217 -24.24 -12.48 -8.52
N PRO A 218 -23.60 -11.30 -8.39
CA PRO A 218 -22.17 -11.24 -8.23
C PRO A 218 -21.81 -11.83 -6.87
N ALA A 219 -20.94 -12.86 -6.87
CA ALA A 219 -20.32 -13.42 -5.68
C ALA A 219 -18.80 -13.21 -5.68
N LEU A 220 -18.24 -12.87 -4.52
CA LEU A 220 -16.79 -12.75 -4.36
C LEU A 220 -16.18 -14.14 -4.19
N LYS A 221 -15.16 -14.44 -5.01
CA LYS A 221 -14.36 -15.66 -4.90
C LYS A 221 -13.14 -15.41 -4.02
N CYS A 222 -12.72 -16.43 -3.29
CA CYS A 222 -11.58 -16.42 -2.38
C CYS A 222 -10.94 -17.80 -2.35
N GLU A 223 -9.87 -17.97 -3.12
CA GLU A 223 -9.09 -19.22 -3.14
C GLU A 223 -8.31 -19.39 -1.82
N GLY A 224 -7.76 -18.30 -1.29
CA GLY A 224 -6.95 -18.26 -0.08
C GLY A 224 -7.73 -18.16 1.24
N ALA A 225 -7.03 -17.70 2.28
CA ALA A 225 -7.62 -17.32 3.57
C ALA A 225 -8.34 -15.96 3.52
N THR A 226 -7.85 -15.07 2.65
CA THR A 226 -8.42 -13.74 2.39
C THR A 226 -8.44 -13.51 0.88
N PRO A 227 -9.43 -12.80 0.33
CA PRO A 227 -9.47 -12.53 -1.09
C PRO A 227 -8.31 -11.61 -1.51
N MET A 228 -7.64 -11.96 -2.60
CA MET A 228 -6.57 -11.17 -3.20
C MET A 228 -7.11 -9.98 -3.98
N PHE A 229 -6.22 -9.04 -4.31
CA PHE A 229 -6.58 -7.84 -5.07
C PHE A 229 -7.27 -8.18 -6.40
N ASP A 230 -6.76 -9.17 -7.15
CA ASP A 230 -7.32 -9.57 -8.44
C ASP A 230 -8.73 -10.17 -8.31
N GLU A 231 -9.00 -10.88 -7.22
CA GLU A 231 -10.33 -11.43 -6.93
C GLU A 231 -11.34 -10.31 -6.63
N TRP A 232 -10.94 -9.27 -5.89
CA TRP A 232 -11.74 -8.07 -5.67
C TRP A 232 -11.96 -7.26 -6.97
N ALA A 233 -10.93 -7.15 -7.80
CA ALA A 233 -11.01 -6.46 -9.09
C ALA A 233 -12.00 -7.18 -10.02
N ALA A 234 -11.86 -8.50 -10.16
CA ALA A 234 -12.78 -9.35 -10.94
C ALA A 234 -14.22 -9.24 -10.42
N TYR A 235 -14.39 -9.23 -9.08
CA TYR A 235 -15.71 -9.07 -8.46
C TYR A 235 -16.38 -7.74 -8.85
N LEU A 236 -15.63 -6.65 -8.85
CA LEU A 236 -16.06 -5.33 -9.33
C LEU A 236 -16.05 -5.19 -10.86
N ARG A 237 -15.65 -6.22 -11.62
CA ARG A 237 -15.45 -6.17 -13.08
C ARG A 237 -14.52 -5.03 -13.51
N ILE A 238 -13.45 -4.83 -12.74
CA ILE A 238 -12.37 -3.90 -13.03
C ILE A 238 -11.18 -4.73 -13.50
N ASP A 239 -10.52 -4.29 -14.58
CA ASP A 239 -9.26 -4.91 -15.01
C ASP A 239 -8.19 -4.68 -13.94
N PRO A 240 -7.56 -5.72 -13.36
CA PRO A 240 -6.51 -5.56 -12.35
C PRO A 240 -5.31 -4.71 -12.85
N MET A 241 -5.13 -4.58 -14.17
CA MET A 241 -4.07 -3.76 -14.76
C MET A 241 -4.45 -2.28 -14.89
N ASP A 242 -5.73 -1.92 -14.75
CA ASP A 242 -6.18 -0.52 -14.84
C ASP A 242 -5.75 0.30 -13.63
N SER A 243 -4.62 1.01 -13.77
CA SER A 243 -4.05 1.86 -12.72
C SER A 243 -4.99 2.96 -12.24
N SER A 244 -5.92 3.43 -13.08
CA SER A 244 -6.85 4.52 -12.73
C SER A 244 -7.93 4.05 -11.74
N MET A 245 -8.25 2.76 -11.76
CA MET A 245 -9.29 2.14 -10.92
C MET A 245 -8.73 1.32 -9.75
N LYS A 246 -7.40 1.15 -9.65
CA LYS A 246 -6.78 0.39 -8.56
C LYS A 246 -7.19 0.87 -7.16
N TRP A 247 -7.26 2.19 -6.99
CA TRP A 247 -7.68 2.78 -5.72
C TRP A 247 -9.10 2.37 -5.32
N LEU A 248 -10.00 2.14 -6.29
CA LEU A 248 -11.40 1.77 -6.03
C LEU A 248 -11.50 0.32 -5.54
N VAL A 249 -10.70 -0.58 -6.11
CA VAL A 249 -10.59 -1.98 -5.67
C VAL A 249 -9.99 -2.06 -4.27
N GLN A 250 -8.88 -1.34 -4.03
CA GLN A 250 -8.26 -1.25 -2.71
C GLN A 250 -9.24 -0.70 -1.69
N ALA A 251 -9.89 0.42 -2.01
CA ALA A 251 -10.94 1.03 -1.21
C ALA A 251 -12.07 0.04 -0.86
N PHE A 252 -12.46 -0.83 -1.79
CA PHE A 252 -13.48 -1.84 -1.53
C PHE A 252 -13.00 -2.90 -0.55
N SER A 253 -11.79 -3.43 -0.78
CA SER A 253 -11.18 -4.45 0.08
C SER A 253 -10.91 -3.98 1.51
N GLU A 254 -10.62 -2.69 1.70
CA GLU A 254 -10.38 -2.06 3.01
C GLU A 254 -11.68 -1.63 3.72
N THR A 255 -12.83 -1.67 3.03
CA THR A 255 -14.09 -1.24 3.63
C THR A 255 -14.62 -2.31 4.57
N ASP A 256 -14.53 -2.02 5.86
CA ASP A 256 -15.20 -2.79 6.89
C ASP A 256 -16.68 -2.98 6.62
N LEU A 257 -17.17 -4.19 6.88
CA LEU A 257 -18.57 -4.53 6.78
C LEU A 257 -19.43 -3.67 7.74
N PRO A 258 -20.64 -3.28 7.33
CA PRO A 258 -21.53 -2.55 8.21
C PRO A 258 -22.02 -3.51 9.32
N LYS A 259 -21.94 -3.10 10.60
CA LYS A 259 -22.52 -3.90 11.69
C LYS A 259 -24.03 -4.07 11.42
N PRO A 260 -24.61 -5.29 11.51
CA PRO A 260 -24.11 -6.51 12.16
C PRO A 260 -23.53 -7.57 11.19
N TRP A 261 -23.14 -7.19 9.98
CA TRP A 261 -22.61 -8.12 8.99
C TRP A 261 -21.22 -8.63 9.36
N THR A 262 -21.00 -9.92 9.14
CA THR A 262 -19.70 -10.59 9.20
C THR A 262 -19.48 -11.38 7.91
N CYS A 263 -18.22 -11.65 7.56
CA CYS A 263 -17.87 -12.52 6.44
C CYS A 263 -17.29 -13.84 6.94
N TYR A 264 -17.51 -14.90 6.18
CA TYR A 264 -16.84 -16.18 6.35
C TYR A 264 -16.69 -16.86 4.98
N LYS A 265 -15.71 -17.76 4.87
CA LYS A 265 -15.57 -18.60 3.69
C LYS A 265 -16.70 -19.63 3.70
N GLY A 266 -17.61 -19.52 2.73
CA GLY A 266 -18.81 -20.34 2.63
C GLY A 266 -18.54 -21.73 2.07
N VAL A 267 -19.48 -22.24 1.28
CA VAL A 267 -19.28 -23.48 0.51
C VAL A 267 -18.30 -23.18 -0.62
N GLY A 268 -17.19 -23.91 -0.67
CA GLY A 268 -16.13 -23.74 -1.67
C GLY A 268 -15.34 -22.43 -1.55
N SER A 269 -15.15 -21.75 -2.68
CA SER A 269 -14.39 -20.52 -2.85
C SER A 269 -15.24 -19.28 -2.66
N ILE A 270 -16.55 -19.41 -2.45
CA ILE A 270 -17.46 -18.26 -2.34
C ILE A 270 -17.39 -17.65 -0.94
N VAL A 271 -17.18 -16.33 -0.88
CA VAL A 271 -17.33 -15.57 0.35
C VAL A 271 -18.82 -15.35 0.63
N CYS A 272 -19.24 -15.74 1.83
CA CYS A 272 -20.60 -15.50 2.32
C CYS A 272 -20.60 -14.40 3.37
N TYR A 273 -21.63 -13.57 3.34
CA TYR A 273 -21.88 -12.53 4.33
C TYR A 273 -23.11 -12.92 5.14
N ILE A 274 -22.98 -12.95 6.45
CA ILE A 274 -24.07 -13.25 7.37
C ILE A 274 -24.36 -12.06 8.26
N ARG A 275 -25.64 -11.73 8.41
CA ARG A 275 -26.10 -10.72 9.36
C ARG A 275 -26.24 -11.40 10.72
N SER A 276 -25.42 -11.01 11.70
CA SER A 276 -25.33 -11.71 12.99
C SER A 276 -26.61 -11.63 13.85
N ASP A 277 -27.49 -10.67 13.60
CA ASP A 277 -28.75 -10.48 14.31
C ASP A 277 -29.90 -11.35 13.77
N SER A 278 -29.99 -11.51 12.45
CA SER A 278 -31.09 -12.20 11.76
C SER A 278 -30.73 -13.57 11.21
N GLY A 279 -29.43 -13.87 11.10
CA GLY A 279 -28.94 -15.07 10.42
C GLY A 279 -29.09 -15.02 8.90
N GLN A 280 -29.50 -13.88 8.31
CA GLN A 280 -29.63 -13.72 6.87
C GLN A 280 -28.26 -13.90 6.21
N VAL A 281 -28.16 -14.80 5.23
CA VAL A 281 -26.95 -15.08 4.46
C VAL A 281 -27.11 -14.56 3.03
N THR A 282 -26.09 -13.88 2.53
CA THR A 282 -26.00 -13.42 1.13
C THR A 282 -24.60 -13.67 0.58
N TRP A 283 -24.50 -13.88 -0.74
CA TRP A 283 -23.21 -13.94 -1.44
C TRP A 283 -22.76 -12.60 -1.99
N LYS A 284 -23.66 -11.62 -1.96
CA LYS A 284 -23.40 -10.26 -2.42
C LYS A 284 -22.89 -9.41 -1.27
N HIS A 285 -21.72 -8.83 -1.41
CA HIS A 285 -21.17 -7.93 -0.41
C HIS A 285 -22.15 -6.76 -0.14
N PRO A 286 -22.42 -6.37 1.12
CA PRO A 286 -23.41 -5.32 1.44
C PRO A 286 -23.15 -3.97 0.73
N PHE A 287 -21.88 -3.64 0.49
CA PHE A 287 -21.49 -2.43 -0.26
C PHE A 287 -21.29 -2.63 -1.77
N TYR A 288 -21.57 -3.81 -2.33
CA TYR A 288 -21.30 -4.10 -3.75
C TYR A 288 -21.94 -3.07 -4.70
N ASP A 289 -23.22 -2.78 -4.52
CA ASP A 289 -23.93 -1.87 -5.44
C ASP A 289 -23.39 -0.45 -5.37
N TYR A 290 -22.97 -0.01 -4.18
CA TYR A 290 -22.33 1.29 -3.99
C TYR A 290 -21.02 1.38 -4.78
N PHE A 291 -20.13 0.38 -4.65
CA PHE A 291 -18.87 0.38 -5.38
C PHE A 291 -19.04 0.17 -6.87
N ARG A 292 -20.05 -0.59 -7.30
CA ARG A 292 -20.40 -0.72 -8.72
C ARG A 292 -20.85 0.63 -9.29
N GLN A 293 -21.74 1.35 -8.61
CA GLN A 293 -22.15 2.69 -9.02
C GLN A 293 -20.98 3.67 -9.02
N LEU A 294 -20.07 3.55 -8.04
CA LEU A 294 -18.88 4.37 -7.96
C LEU A 294 -17.91 4.10 -9.11
N ARG A 295 -17.74 2.83 -9.52
CA ARG A 295 -17.00 2.46 -10.74
C ARG A 295 -17.65 3.10 -11.96
N ASP A 296 -18.96 2.89 -12.14
CA ASP A 296 -19.71 3.41 -13.30
C ASP A 296 -19.63 4.94 -13.38
N PHE A 297 -19.58 5.63 -12.23
CA PHE A 297 -19.32 7.06 -12.16
C PHE A 297 -17.89 7.40 -12.60
N CYS A 298 -16.88 6.73 -12.04
CA CYS A 298 -15.48 6.97 -12.40
C CYS A 298 -15.20 6.74 -13.88
N ASP A 299 -15.89 5.80 -14.53
CA ASP A 299 -15.79 5.55 -15.98
C ASP A 299 -16.28 6.74 -16.83
N GLN A 300 -17.18 7.57 -16.28
CA GLN A 300 -17.82 8.68 -16.98
C GLN A 300 -17.32 10.06 -16.53
N ALA A 301 -16.76 10.14 -15.33
CA ALA A 301 -16.37 11.37 -14.66
C ALA A 301 -15.05 11.93 -15.20
N THR A 302 -14.85 13.25 -15.04
CA THR A 302 -13.56 13.86 -15.35
C THR A 302 -12.50 13.46 -14.31
N PRO A 303 -11.20 13.55 -14.64
CA PRO A 303 -10.14 13.27 -13.69
C PRO A 303 -10.27 14.08 -12.39
N GLU A 304 -10.69 15.34 -12.47
CA GLU A 304 -10.88 16.22 -11.31
C GLU A 304 -12.05 15.77 -10.43
N GLU A 305 -13.13 15.28 -11.02
CA GLU A 305 -14.27 14.70 -10.30
C GLU A 305 -13.87 13.41 -9.58
N VAL A 306 -13.06 12.56 -10.22
CA VAL A 306 -12.48 11.37 -9.60
C VAL A 306 -11.56 11.76 -8.43
N MET A 307 -10.71 12.77 -8.60
CA MET A 307 -9.88 13.32 -7.50
C MET A 307 -10.76 13.79 -6.33
N LYS A 308 -11.83 14.54 -6.61
CA LYS A 308 -12.78 14.99 -5.57
C LYS A 308 -13.38 13.80 -4.82
N VAL A 309 -13.83 12.77 -5.52
CA VAL A 309 -14.37 11.55 -4.91
C VAL A 309 -13.34 10.87 -4.02
N ARG A 310 -12.09 10.75 -4.47
CA ARG A 310 -10.99 10.16 -3.69
C ARG A 310 -10.71 10.96 -2.42
N VAL A 311 -10.68 12.29 -2.49
CA VAL A 311 -10.50 13.18 -1.33
C VAL A 311 -11.66 13.06 -0.34
N ASN A 312 -12.91 13.09 -0.84
CA ASN A 312 -14.10 12.91 0.00
C ASN A 312 -14.09 11.57 0.71
N ARG A 313 -13.71 10.50 0.00
CA ARG A 313 -13.63 9.16 0.57
C ARG A 313 -12.56 9.07 1.65
N LEU A 314 -11.39 9.65 1.42
CA LEU A 314 -10.31 9.71 2.41
C LEU A 314 -10.78 10.35 3.73
N LEU A 315 -11.47 11.49 3.62
CA LEU A 315 -12.04 12.20 4.77
C LEU A 315 -13.17 11.43 5.44
N TRP A 316 -14.03 10.79 4.65
CA TRP A 316 -15.09 9.93 5.16
C TRP A 316 -14.52 8.76 5.97
N SER A 317 -13.53 8.05 5.44
CA SER A 317 -12.88 6.94 6.15
C SER A 317 -12.24 7.42 7.45
N TYR A 318 -11.56 8.57 7.44
CA TYR A 318 -11.01 9.16 8.65
C TYR A 318 -12.08 9.47 9.70
N GLU A 319 -13.19 10.10 9.28
CA GLU A 319 -14.29 10.46 10.18
C GLU A 319 -15.05 9.23 10.70
N ALA A 320 -15.20 8.18 9.89
CA ALA A 320 -15.80 6.91 10.30
C ALA A 320 -14.96 6.23 11.40
N THR A 321 -13.64 6.12 11.20
CA THR A 321 -12.73 5.54 12.20
C THR A 321 -12.71 6.37 13.49
N ARG A 322 -12.77 7.71 13.40
CA ARG A 322 -12.79 8.61 14.56
C ARG A 322 -13.93 8.35 15.53
N VAL A 323 -15.09 8.00 14.99
CA VAL A 323 -16.30 7.72 15.80
C VAL A 323 -16.14 6.41 16.59
N GLU A 324 -15.28 5.49 16.12
CA GLU A 324 -15.13 4.15 16.69
C GLU A 324 -13.97 4.03 17.68
N THR A 325 -12.85 4.71 17.42
CA THR A 325 -11.60 4.55 18.17
C THR A 325 -11.12 5.87 18.78
N GLN A 326 -11.98 6.53 19.56
CA GLN A 326 -11.73 7.87 20.13
C GLN A 326 -10.35 8.08 20.81
N HIS A 327 -9.65 7.03 21.24
CA HIS A 327 -8.38 7.15 21.98
C HIS A 327 -7.14 6.70 21.19
N ASP A 328 -7.30 5.92 20.12
CA ASP A 328 -6.18 5.30 19.38
C ASP A 328 -6.05 5.83 17.95
N GLN A 329 -6.81 6.85 17.57
CA GLN A 329 -6.80 7.34 16.21
C GLN A 329 -5.53 8.16 15.92
N GLU A 330 -4.86 7.83 14.81
CA GLU A 330 -3.84 8.71 14.26
C GLU A 330 -4.41 10.09 13.92
N PRO A 331 -3.65 11.18 14.13
CA PRO A 331 -4.06 12.50 13.67
C PRO A 331 -4.33 12.51 12.16
N LEU A 332 -5.30 13.30 11.71
CA LEU A 332 -5.60 13.48 10.28
C LEU A 332 -4.35 13.84 9.46
N LEU A 333 -3.44 14.57 10.09
CA LEU A 333 -2.14 14.92 9.52
C LEU A 333 -1.10 13.89 9.96
N SER A 334 -1.31 12.61 9.61
CA SER A 334 -0.29 11.56 9.73
C SER A 334 0.38 11.30 8.38
N PRO A 335 1.58 10.68 8.36
CA PRO A 335 2.23 10.30 7.12
C PRO A 335 1.35 9.44 6.21
N GLU A 336 0.55 8.54 6.79
CA GLU A 336 -0.34 7.65 6.03
C GLU A 336 -1.42 8.43 5.26
N TYR A 337 -2.14 9.34 5.94
CA TYR A 337 -3.18 10.15 5.29
C TYR A 337 -2.62 11.14 4.27
N ILE A 338 -1.42 11.67 4.49
CA ILE A 338 -0.74 12.52 3.51
C ILE A 338 -0.32 11.72 2.28
N ALA A 339 0.17 10.48 2.45
CA ALA A 339 0.49 9.60 1.34
C ALA A 339 -0.77 9.28 0.51
N LYS A 340 -1.89 8.93 1.18
CA LYS A 340 -3.19 8.70 0.52
C LYS A 340 -3.73 9.93 -0.21
N LEU A 341 -3.53 11.13 0.35
CA LEU A 341 -3.90 12.39 -0.34
C LEU A 341 -3.02 12.64 -1.55
N CYS A 342 -1.70 12.42 -1.44
CA CYS A 342 -0.75 12.55 -2.54
C CYS A 342 -1.14 11.61 -3.71
N ASP A 343 -1.46 10.36 -3.38
CA ASP A 343 -1.95 9.35 -4.32
C ASP A 343 -3.30 9.77 -4.96
N ALA A 344 -4.20 10.41 -4.21
CA ALA A 344 -5.46 10.95 -4.73
C ALA A 344 -5.24 11.93 -5.91
N PHE A 345 -4.17 12.73 -5.86
CA PHE A 345 -3.75 13.65 -6.92
C PHE A 345 -2.84 13.02 -7.99
N GLY A 346 -2.55 11.72 -7.90
CA GLY A 346 -1.72 11.00 -8.87
C GLY A 346 -0.21 11.20 -8.68
N TYR A 347 0.23 11.60 -7.48
CA TYR A 347 1.65 11.79 -7.16
C TYR A 347 2.15 10.76 -6.16
N ASP A 348 3.38 10.27 -6.36
CA ASP A 348 4.07 9.44 -5.37
C ASP A 348 4.79 10.33 -4.34
N VAL A 349 4.38 10.26 -3.08
CA VAL A 349 4.98 11.05 -1.98
C VAL A 349 6.45 10.73 -1.74
N LYS A 350 6.92 9.53 -2.12
CA LYS A 350 8.34 9.14 -2.00
C LYS A 350 9.23 9.89 -2.99
N VAL A 351 8.70 10.17 -4.18
CA VAL A 351 9.40 10.91 -5.23
C VAL A 351 9.18 12.41 -5.05
N HIS A 352 7.97 12.80 -4.64
CA HIS A 352 7.51 14.19 -4.59
C HIS A 352 7.40 14.70 -3.15
N GLY A 353 8.40 14.43 -2.30
CA GLY A 353 8.41 14.86 -0.89
C GLY A 353 8.24 16.37 -0.70
N CYS A 354 8.63 17.18 -1.70
CA CYS A 354 8.41 18.63 -1.71
C CYS A 354 6.93 19.04 -1.56
N LEU A 355 5.98 18.19 -1.95
CA LEU A 355 4.54 18.47 -1.89
C LEU A 355 3.93 18.34 -0.48
N VAL A 356 4.60 17.65 0.43
CA VAL A 356 4.06 17.30 1.76
C VAL A 356 3.58 18.52 2.54
N ARG A 357 4.31 19.65 2.47
CA ARG A 357 3.95 20.89 3.18
C ARG A 357 2.59 21.43 2.72
N ASN A 358 2.38 21.49 1.42
CA ASN A 358 1.15 22.03 0.85
C ASN A 358 -0.01 21.04 0.95
N LEU A 359 0.26 19.74 0.80
CA LEU A 359 -0.73 18.70 1.10
C LEU A 359 -1.23 18.77 2.55
N LYS A 360 -0.36 19.02 3.54
CA LYS A 360 -0.78 19.23 4.93
C LYS A 360 -1.69 20.44 5.11
N ALA A 361 -1.41 21.54 4.41
CA ALA A 361 -2.24 22.74 4.47
C ALA A 361 -3.62 22.46 3.84
N GLN A 362 -3.65 21.84 2.66
CA GLN A 362 -4.87 21.54 1.92
C GLN A 362 -5.74 20.49 2.63
N MET A 363 -5.12 19.48 3.25
CA MET A 363 -5.84 18.50 4.09
C MET A 363 -6.66 19.17 5.20
N LYS A 364 -6.13 20.23 5.84
CA LYS A 364 -6.87 21.00 6.86
C LYS A 364 -8.07 21.73 6.26
N VAL A 365 -7.90 22.32 5.07
CA VAL A 365 -8.97 23.02 4.34
C VAL A 365 -10.06 22.03 3.97
N PHE A 366 -9.71 20.93 3.31
CA PHE A 366 -10.68 19.91 2.90
C PHE A 366 -11.44 19.31 4.09
N ALA A 367 -10.76 19.01 5.21
CA ALA A 367 -11.43 18.53 6.41
C ALA A 367 -12.37 19.57 7.03
N GLY A 368 -12.02 20.85 6.98
CA GLY A 368 -12.91 21.95 7.40
C GLY A 368 -14.17 22.01 6.56
N THR A 369 -14.02 22.04 5.23
CA THR A 369 -15.13 22.05 4.28
C THR A 369 -16.01 20.80 4.40
N TYR A 370 -15.39 19.63 4.48
CA TYR A 370 -16.09 18.35 4.63
C TYR A 370 -16.88 18.27 5.94
N ARG A 371 -16.34 18.73 7.07
CA ARG A 371 -17.12 18.75 8.33
C ARG A 371 -18.31 19.70 8.26
N ALA A 372 -18.19 20.81 7.54
CA ALA A 372 -19.26 21.79 7.40
C ALA A 372 -20.36 21.33 6.41
N LYS A 373 -19.98 20.74 5.27
CA LYS A 373 -20.88 20.46 4.14
C LYS A 373 -21.11 18.97 3.86
N GLN A 374 -20.33 18.08 4.49
CA GLN A 374 -20.23 16.65 4.15
C GLN A 374 -19.84 16.40 2.69
N ASP A 375 -19.13 17.35 2.09
CA ASP A 375 -18.61 17.30 0.73
C ASP A 375 -17.48 18.34 0.57
N VAL A 376 -16.48 18.02 -0.25
CA VAL A 376 -15.43 18.96 -0.67
C VAL A 376 -15.83 19.57 -2.01
N GLU A 377 -15.65 20.89 -2.17
CA GLU A 377 -15.97 21.58 -3.42
C GLU A 377 -14.99 21.19 -4.52
N LEU A 378 -15.48 21.01 -5.75
CA LEU A 378 -14.62 20.65 -6.90
C LEU A 378 -13.57 21.74 -7.16
N ASP A 379 -13.95 23.01 -7.01
CA ASP A 379 -13.06 24.17 -7.19
C ASP A 379 -11.87 24.15 -6.19
N ASP A 380 -12.09 23.71 -4.95
CA ASP A 380 -11.01 23.57 -3.97
C ASP A 380 -10.02 22.47 -4.39
N VAL A 381 -10.52 21.36 -4.94
CA VAL A 381 -9.70 20.25 -5.44
C VAL A 381 -8.90 20.68 -6.67
N THR A 382 -9.52 21.36 -7.63
CA THR A 382 -8.85 21.88 -8.83
C THR A 382 -7.77 22.90 -8.47
N LYS A 383 -8.04 23.84 -7.57
CA LYS A 383 -7.04 24.80 -7.06
C LYS A 383 -5.87 24.11 -6.37
N CYS A 384 -6.14 23.06 -5.61
CA CYS A 384 -5.09 22.25 -4.99
C CYS A 384 -4.24 21.55 -6.06
N ALA A 385 -4.85 20.90 -7.05
CA ALA A 385 -4.13 20.24 -8.14
C ALA A 385 -3.23 21.21 -8.91
N GLU A 386 -3.73 22.41 -9.24
CA GLU A 386 -2.91 23.45 -9.88
C GLU A 386 -1.75 23.93 -9.00
N LEU A 387 -1.98 24.09 -7.69
CA LEU A 387 -0.96 24.49 -6.74
C LEU A 387 0.16 23.44 -6.66
N LEU A 388 -0.21 22.16 -6.52
CA LEU A 388 0.76 21.05 -6.47
C LEU A 388 1.57 20.96 -7.76
N LYS A 389 0.92 21.13 -8.92
CA LYS A 389 1.60 21.16 -10.22
C LYS A 389 2.63 22.29 -10.29
N ARG A 390 2.28 23.51 -9.88
CA ARG A 390 3.21 24.66 -9.87
C ARG A 390 4.39 24.44 -8.91
N ASP A 391 4.16 23.78 -7.78
CA ASP A 391 5.23 23.47 -6.82
C ASP A 391 6.20 22.43 -7.37
N LEU A 392 5.70 21.43 -8.11
CA LEU A 392 6.56 20.49 -8.84
C LEU A 392 7.39 21.19 -9.91
N GLU A 393 6.78 22.02 -10.74
CA GLU A 393 7.48 22.79 -11.78
C GLU A 393 8.60 23.65 -11.17
N LYS A 394 8.32 24.36 -10.07
CA LYS A 394 9.34 25.13 -9.34
C LYS A 394 10.43 24.27 -8.73
N TYR A 395 10.08 23.09 -8.20
CA TYR A 395 11.05 22.16 -7.65
C TYR A 395 11.98 21.63 -8.73
N ASP A 396 11.45 21.29 -9.89
CA ASP A 396 12.22 20.83 -11.05
C ASP A 396 13.12 21.94 -11.60
N GLU A 397 12.62 23.17 -11.74
CA GLU A 397 13.43 24.34 -12.11
C GLU A 397 14.54 24.61 -11.09
N MET A 398 14.23 24.54 -9.79
CA MET A 398 15.23 24.71 -8.74
C MET A 398 16.29 23.61 -8.80
N LYS A 399 15.89 22.36 -9.03
CA LYS A 399 16.78 21.21 -9.16
C LYS A 399 17.68 21.34 -10.40
N GLU A 400 17.13 21.75 -11.53
CA GLU A 400 17.89 22.01 -12.75
C GLU A 400 18.88 23.17 -12.56
N GLN A 401 18.43 24.30 -11.99
CA GLN A 401 19.31 25.42 -11.67
C GLN A 401 20.41 25.03 -10.69
N TRP A 402 20.11 24.19 -9.69
CA TRP A 402 21.12 23.66 -8.78
C TRP A 402 22.11 22.74 -9.49
N GLN A 403 21.64 21.88 -10.39
CA GLN A 403 22.53 21.01 -11.18
C GLN A 403 23.41 21.84 -12.13
N LEU A 404 22.84 22.81 -12.85
CA LEU A 404 23.57 23.68 -13.76
C LEU A 404 24.57 24.59 -13.03
N LYS A 405 24.15 25.26 -11.95
CA LYS A 405 25.05 26.11 -11.14
C LYS A 405 26.09 25.29 -10.40
N ALA A 406 25.76 24.10 -9.92
CA ALA A 406 26.76 23.18 -9.38
C ALA A 406 27.77 22.82 -10.47
N THR A 407 27.35 22.62 -11.72
CA THR A 407 28.26 22.27 -12.82
C THR A 407 29.11 23.45 -13.29
N GLU A 408 28.56 24.67 -13.37
CA GLU A 408 29.29 25.87 -13.81
C GLU A 408 30.21 26.46 -12.74
N VAL A 409 29.83 26.36 -11.45
CA VAL A 409 30.66 26.87 -10.34
C VAL A 409 31.62 25.79 -9.81
N MET A 410 31.32 24.49 -10.00
CA MET A 410 32.23 23.38 -9.66
C MET A 410 33.04 22.86 -10.85
N GLN A 411 33.80 23.75 -11.48
CA GLN A 411 35.08 23.36 -12.08
C GLN A 411 36.20 23.34 -11.03
N PHE A 412 35.86 23.08 -9.76
CA PHE A 412 36.82 22.77 -8.71
C PHE A 412 36.66 21.30 -8.35
N GLU A 413 37.78 20.61 -8.16
CA GLU A 413 37.83 19.16 -7.98
C GLU A 413 37.45 18.77 -6.54
N LEU A 414 36.26 19.17 -6.07
CA LEU A 414 35.78 18.90 -4.72
C LEU A 414 35.87 17.43 -4.37
N MET A 415 35.55 16.57 -5.33
CA MET A 415 35.63 15.12 -5.17
C MET A 415 37.06 14.67 -4.90
N GLN A 416 38.06 15.23 -5.60
CA GLN A 416 39.46 14.92 -5.36
C GLN A 416 39.92 15.45 -4.00
N LEU A 417 39.49 16.66 -3.62
CA LEU A 417 39.77 17.23 -2.30
C LEU A 417 39.14 16.38 -1.17
N ALA A 418 37.87 16.00 -1.31
CA ALA A 418 37.15 15.13 -0.38
C ALA A 418 37.67 13.69 -0.38
N ASN A 419 38.35 13.25 -1.44
CA ASN A 419 39.05 11.97 -1.48
C ASN A 419 40.42 12.03 -0.78
N GLY A 420 40.94 13.23 -0.49
CA GLY A 420 42.29 13.42 0.01
C GLY A 420 43.35 13.22 -1.08
N GLU A 421 42.97 13.39 -2.34
CA GLU A 421 43.86 13.28 -3.51
C GLU A 421 44.58 14.59 -3.81
N MET A 422 44.09 15.71 -3.26
CA MET A 422 44.70 17.02 -3.42
C MET A 422 45.76 17.28 -2.34
N GLU A 423 46.90 17.83 -2.77
CA GLU A 423 48.00 18.21 -1.88
C GLU A 423 48.00 19.72 -1.62
N CYS A 424 48.49 20.09 -0.44
CA CYS A 424 48.70 21.45 0.01
C CYS A 424 49.77 22.08 -0.89
N VAL A 425 49.40 23.16 -1.56
CA VAL A 425 50.27 23.84 -2.55
C VAL A 425 51.58 24.33 -1.91
N ASN A 426 51.59 24.55 -0.59
CA ASN A 426 52.75 25.08 0.13
C ASN A 426 53.68 24.01 0.73
N CYS A 427 53.16 22.84 1.14
CA CYS A 427 53.96 21.84 1.87
C CYS A 427 53.80 20.40 1.40
N GLY A 428 52.99 20.14 0.36
CA GLY A 428 52.78 18.80 -0.23
C GLY A 428 52.00 17.82 0.65
N THR A 429 51.54 18.21 1.84
CA THR A 429 50.69 17.35 2.67
C THR A 429 49.24 17.36 2.17
N VAL A 430 48.42 16.36 2.50
CA VAL A 430 47.01 16.33 2.06
C VAL A 430 46.28 17.63 2.42
N ALA A 431 45.67 18.25 1.43
CA ALA A 431 44.88 19.46 1.62
C ALA A 431 43.56 19.12 2.32
N LEU A 432 43.24 19.88 3.37
CA LEU A 432 42.01 19.74 4.15
C LEU A 432 41.18 21.03 4.14
N SER A 433 41.66 22.05 3.45
CA SER A 433 40.98 23.32 3.30
C SER A 433 41.14 23.85 1.88
N PHE A 434 40.10 24.53 1.41
CA PHE A 434 40.11 25.26 0.16
C PHE A 434 39.72 26.72 0.44
N CYS A 435 40.54 27.66 -0.02
CA CYS A 435 40.22 29.08 0.07
C CYS A 435 39.34 29.46 -1.13
N LEU A 436 38.12 29.96 -0.88
CA LEU A 436 37.18 30.31 -1.95
C LEU A 436 37.67 31.46 -2.82
N GLU A 437 38.43 32.38 -2.22
CA GLU A 437 38.91 33.61 -2.84
C GLU A 437 40.28 33.41 -3.53
N CYS A 438 41.23 32.75 -2.87
CA CYS A 438 42.54 32.44 -3.47
C CYS A 438 42.46 31.30 -4.50
N LYS A 439 41.46 30.42 -4.38
CA LYS A 439 41.35 29.16 -5.12
C LYS A 439 42.53 28.19 -4.88
N ASP A 440 43.16 28.28 -3.71
CA ASP A 440 44.27 27.43 -3.30
C ASP A 440 43.81 26.26 -2.40
N TYR A 441 44.42 25.09 -2.59
CA TYR A 441 44.28 23.92 -1.71
C TYR A 441 45.38 23.91 -0.66
N LEU A 442 44.99 23.92 0.62
CA LEU A 442 45.91 24.06 1.74
C LEU A 442 45.62 23.03 2.83
N CYS A 443 46.65 22.56 3.53
CA CYS A 443 46.46 21.90 4.81
C CYS A 443 46.05 22.92 5.88
N LEU A 444 45.44 22.47 6.98
CA LEU A 444 44.91 23.37 8.01
C LEU A 444 45.99 24.33 8.56
N ASN A 445 47.19 23.82 8.82
CA ASN A 445 48.30 24.62 9.35
C ASN A 445 48.76 25.70 8.36
N CYS A 446 48.91 25.36 7.07
CA CYS A 446 49.29 26.34 6.05
C CYS A 446 48.18 27.35 5.79
N TYR A 447 46.91 26.93 5.89
CA TYR A 447 45.79 27.87 5.80
C TYR A 447 45.86 28.91 6.91
N ASP A 448 45.94 28.48 8.17
CA ASP A 448 45.97 29.40 9.31
C ASP A 448 47.21 30.29 9.28
N LEU A 449 48.37 29.77 8.86
CA LEU A 449 49.59 30.57 8.71
C LEU A 449 49.46 31.64 7.62
N LEU A 450 48.94 31.28 6.44
CA LEU A 450 48.82 32.20 5.29
C LEU A 450 47.65 33.18 5.42
N HIS A 451 46.59 32.80 6.15
CA HIS A 451 45.37 33.59 6.31
C HIS A 451 45.27 34.28 7.68
N SER A 452 46.25 34.12 8.59
CA SER A 452 46.27 34.87 9.86
C SER A 452 46.71 36.32 9.72
N LYS A 453 47.19 36.75 8.54
CA LYS A 453 47.77 38.09 8.32
C LYS A 453 47.29 38.74 7.02
N GLY A 454 47.23 40.07 7.02
CA GLY A 454 46.95 40.89 5.83
C GLY A 454 45.52 40.75 5.31
N ALA A 455 45.30 41.06 4.04
CA ALA A 455 43.98 41.01 3.40
C ALA A 455 43.37 39.59 3.37
N ARG A 456 44.20 38.55 3.44
CA ARG A 456 43.77 37.14 3.42
C ARG A 456 42.98 36.73 4.67
N ILE A 457 43.04 37.50 5.76
CA ILE A 457 42.25 37.21 6.97
C ILE A 457 40.74 37.25 6.72
N GLN A 458 40.31 37.97 5.69
CA GLN A 458 38.90 38.09 5.30
C GLN A 458 38.43 36.94 4.40
N HIS A 459 39.34 36.07 3.95
CA HIS A 459 38.98 34.97 3.06
C HIS A 459 38.25 33.87 3.82
N SER A 460 37.24 33.30 3.18
CA SER A 460 36.40 32.25 3.73
C SER A 460 36.98 30.87 3.43
N PRO A 461 37.38 30.10 4.46
CA PRO A 461 37.80 28.72 4.25
C PRO A 461 36.59 27.82 4.04
N PHE A 462 36.68 26.92 3.07
CA PHE A 462 35.94 25.67 3.08
C PHE A 462 36.83 24.59 3.72
N ARG A 463 36.49 24.17 4.97
CA ARG A 463 37.28 23.19 5.73
C ARG A 463 36.61 21.82 5.67
N LEU A 464 37.35 20.82 5.24
CA LEU A 464 36.95 19.42 5.39
C LEU A 464 37.18 18.98 6.84
N VAL A 465 36.32 18.08 7.32
CA VAL A 465 36.48 17.52 8.67
C VAL A 465 37.60 16.50 8.62
N PRO A 466 38.70 16.66 9.38
CA PRO A 466 39.76 15.65 9.42
C PRO A 466 39.23 14.37 10.07
N CYS A 467 39.65 13.22 9.56
CA CYS A 467 39.33 11.94 10.20
C CYS A 467 39.94 11.90 11.61
N LEU A 468 39.12 11.58 12.62
CA LEU A 468 39.55 11.58 14.02
C LEU A 468 40.78 10.68 14.29
N TYR A 469 40.89 9.53 13.63
CA TYR A 469 41.96 8.57 13.88
C TYR A 469 43.27 8.81 13.13
N CYS A 470 43.23 9.21 11.86
CA CYS A 470 44.46 9.44 11.11
C CYS A 470 44.84 10.91 11.03
N GLN A 471 43.91 11.83 11.22
CA GLN A 471 44.07 13.29 11.07
C GLN A 471 44.62 13.77 9.71
N VAL A 472 44.95 12.85 8.81
CA VAL A 472 45.53 13.10 7.48
C VAL A 472 44.44 13.14 6.40
N LEU A 473 43.53 12.17 6.42
CA LEU A 473 42.48 12.05 5.40
C LEU A 473 41.21 12.75 5.86
N PRO A 474 40.42 13.33 4.93
CA PRO A 474 39.11 13.86 5.24
C PRO A 474 38.16 12.73 5.69
N ALA A 475 37.32 13.04 6.67
CA ALA A 475 36.25 12.16 7.13
C ALA A 475 35.18 12.07 6.03
N LYS A 476 34.73 10.86 5.69
CA LYS A 476 33.63 10.65 4.72
C LYS A 476 32.39 10.06 5.39
N LEU A 477 32.56 9.55 6.60
CA LEU A 477 31.53 8.90 7.39
C LEU A 477 31.47 9.57 8.76
N HIS A 478 30.26 9.71 9.27
CA HIS A 478 29.99 10.16 10.62
C HIS A 478 29.24 9.03 11.34
N CYS A 479 29.90 8.41 12.32
CA CYS A 479 29.30 7.34 13.09
C CYS A 479 28.26 7.91 14.04
N THR A 480 26.99 7.56 13.82
CA THR A 480 25.84 7.99 14.64
C THR A 480 25.88 7.41 16.06
N PHE A 481 26.61 6.32 16.29
CA PHE A 481 26.70 5.69 17.61
C PHE A 481 27.71 6.39 18.52
N THR A 482 28.88 6.78 18.00
CA THR A 482 29.94 7.42 18.81
C THR A 482 30.10 8.90 18.56
N ASP A 483 29.34 9.47 17.61
CA ASP A 483 29.45 10.86 17.17
C ASP A 483 30.86 11.20 16.62
N LYS A 484 31.47 10.26 15.89
CA LYS A 484 32.86 10.40 15.38
C LYS A 484 32.89 10.47 13.86
N SER A 485 33.59 11.48 13.35
CA SER A 485 33.85 11.67 11.92
C SER A 485 35.14 10.96 11.48
N LEU A 486 35.01 10.04 10.53
CA LEU A 486 36.03 9.07 10.15
C LEU A 486 36.15 8.94 8.63
N CYS A 487 37.35 8.69 8.13
CA CYS A 487 37.55 8.27 6.73
C CYS A 487 37.14 6.79 6.57
N HIS A 488 36.86 6.35 5.34
CA HIS A 488 36.42 4.96 5.07
C HIS A 488 37.39 3.92 5.64
N LYS A 489 38.70 4.15 5.46
CA LYS A 489 39.74 3.23 5.95
C LYS A 489 39.73 3.10 7.46
N CYS A 490 39.66 4.22 8.19
CA CYS A 490 39.63 4.23 9.65
C CYS A 490 38.32 3.65 10.20
N TYR A 491 37.19 3.90 9.54
CA TYR A 491 35.92 3.32 9.91
C TYR A 491 35.94 1.79 9.80
N ALA A 492 36.28 1.27 8.61
CA ALA A 492 36.25 -0.16 8.31
C ALA A 492 37.32 -0.96 9.08
N MET A 493 38.52 -0.41 9.25
CA MET A 493 39.65 -1.17 9.82
C MET A 493 39.69 -1.13 11.34
N LYS A 494 39.31 0.00 11.95
CA LYS A 494 39.49 0.25 13.38
C LYS A 494 38.16 0.45 14.09
N HIS A 495 37.33 1.38 13.60
CA HIS A 495 36.17 1.85 14.35
C HIS A 495 35.08 0.79 14.51
N ILE A 496 34.67 0.14 13.42
CA ILE A 496 33.58 -0.85 13.43
C ILE A 496 33.85 -2.05 14.36
N LYS A 497 35.13 -2.36 14.61
CA LYS A 497 35.55 -3.44 15.51
C LYS A 497 35.39 -3.07 16.99
N LEU A 498 35.42 -1.78 17.31
CA LEU A 498 35.27 -1.25 18.67
C LEU A 498 33.80 -0.98 19.03
N LEU A 499 32.90 -0.99 18.04
CA LEU A 499 31.47 -0.80 18.29
C LEU A 499 30.88 -2.04 18.99
N PRO A 500 30.00 -1.85 19.98
CA PRO A 500 29.22 -2.95 20.54
C PRO A 500 28.30 -3.54 19.46
N PRO A 501 27.78 -4.78 19.62
CA PRO A 501 26.91 -5.42 18.63
C PRO A 501 25.76 -4.52 18.15
N ASN A 502 25.06 -3.85 19.07
CA ASN A 502 23.96 -2.92 18.76
C ASN A 502 24.44 -1.70 17.94
N GLY A 503 25.68 -1.24 18.18
CA GLY A 503 26.26 -0.11 17.44
C GLY A 503 26.68 -0.49 16.02
N LYS A 504 26.90 -1.77 15.72
CA LYS A 504 27.28 -2.25 14.38
C LYS A 504 26.09 -2.25 13.41
N GLU A 505 24.87 -2.35 13.93
CA GLU A 505 23.64 -2.30 13.14
C GLU A 505 23.32 -0.87 12.66
N ASN A 506 23.76 0.15 13.41
CA ASN A 506 23.61 1.55 13.01
C ASN A 506 24.53 1.90 11.85
N GLN A 507 23.93 2.17 10.68
CA GLN A 507 24.68 2.60 9.51
C GLN A 507 25.28 4.00 9.74
N PRO A 508 26.58 4.20 9.44
CA PRO A 508 27.20 5.51 9.56
C PRO A 508 26.63 6.45 8.49
N ARG A 509 26.42 7.71 8.84
CA ARG A 509 25.95 8.74 7.90
C ARG A 509 27.10 9.16 6.98
N ARG A 510 26.83 9.29 5.69
CA ARG A 510 27.82 9.82 4.74
C ARG A 510 27.89 11.35 4.87
N ILE A 511 29.09 11.91 4.94
CA ILE A 511 29.31 13.35 4.94
C ILE A 511 29.28 13.84 3.49
N ASP A 512 28.28 14.65 3.15
CA ASP A 512 28.15 15.25 1.82
C ASP A 512 28.83 16.61 1.76
N TYR A 513 30.09 16.61 1.31
CA TYR A 513 30.86 17.83 1.14
C TYR A 513 30.36 18.73 0.01
N ALA A 514 29.64 18.20 -0.99
CA ALA A 514 29.06 19.01 -2.06
C ALA A 514 27.94 19.88 -1.50
N GLN A 515 27.08 19.30 -0.67
CA GLN A 515 26.05 20.06 0.04
C GLN A 515 26.66 21.09 0.99
N GLN A 516 27.68 20.71 1.78
CA GLN A 516 28.36 21.67 2.67
C GLN A 516 28.98 22.83 1.88
N TYR A 517 29.65 22.54 0.76
CA TYR A 517 30.26 23.57 -0.07
C TYR A 517 29.23 24.55 -0.63
N ALA A 518 28.07 24.07 -1.10
CA ALA A 518 26.99 24.93 -1.59
C ALA A 518 26.56 25.95 -0.52
N ILE A 519 26.42 25.51 0.73
CA ILE A 519 26.07 26.38 1.87
C ILE A 519 27.19 27.39 2.16
N TYR A 520 28.44 26.93 2.24
CA TYR A 520 29.59 27.80 2.56
C TYR A 520 29.83 28.84 1.47
N SER A 521 29.73 28.45 0.20
CA SER A 521 29.90 29.37 -0.93
C SER A 521 28.80 30.42 -0.98
N GLN A 522 27.55 30.07 -0.66
CA GLN A 522 26.47 31.05 -0.51
C GLN A 522 26.77 32.05 0.61
N LYS A 523 27.12 31.58 1.81
CA LYS A 523 27.48 32.46 2.94
C LYS A 523 28.68 33.36 2.64
N ALA A 524 29.66 32.86 1.87
CA ALA A 524 30.80 33.65 1.44
C ALA A 524 30.38 34.75 0.45
N ARG A 525 29.47 34.46 -0.49
CA ARG A 525 28.90 35.47 -1.40
C ARG A 525 28.12 36.54 -0.63
N GLU A 526 27.26 36.12 0.30
CA GLU A 526 26.49 37.05 1.14
C GLU A 526 27.42 37.98 1.96
N ARG A 527 28.52 37.45 2.50
CA ARG A 527 29.54 38.27 3.18
C ARG A 527 30.26 39.23 2.24
N ALA A 528 30.63 38.77 1.05
CA ALA A 528 31.27 39.62 0.05
C ALA A 528 30.34 40.75 -0.42
N GLU A 529 29.06 40.45 -0.63
CA GLU A 529 28.03 41.44 -0.97
C GLU A 529 27.80 42.44 0.17
N ALA A 530 27.74 41.96 1.42
CA ALA A 530 27.62 42.83 2.59
C ALA A 530 28.83 43.77 2.74
N ALA A 531 30.04 43.27 2.46
CA ALA A 531 31.27 44.06 2.52
C ALA A 531 31.35 45.14 1.42
N LEU A 532 30.70 44.93 0.27
CA LEU A 532 30.75 45.85 -0.87
C LEU A 532 29.72 46.98 -0.84
N GLY A 533 28.70 46.96 0.03
CA GLY A 533 27.57 47.89 -0.21
C GLY A 533 26.49 48.15 0.84
N ARG A 534 26.72 48.05 2.16
CA ARG A 534 25.77 48.65 3.14
C ARG A 534 26.44 49.30 4.35
N THR A 535 26.60 50.61 4.29
CA THR A 535 26.77 51.51 5.45
C THR A 535 25.42 52.00 6.04
N GLY A 536 24.32 51.25 5.80
CA GLY A 536 22.98 51.64 6.21
C GLY A 536 22.34 50.66 7.20
N ASP A 537 22.60 50.89 8.48
CA ASP A 537 21.73 50.70 9.65
C ASP A 537 20.51 49.75 9.49
N LEU A 538 20.77 48.44 9.37
CA LEU A 538 19.73 47.43 9.49
C LEU A 538 20.06 46.48 10.64
N ALA A 539 19.24 46.58 11.68
CA ALA A 539 19.22 45.74 12.85
C ALA A 539 19.30 44.25 12.46
N LEU A 540 20.22 43.55 13.14
CA LEU A 540 20.33 42.10 13.20
C LEU A 540 18.98 41.49 13.63
N VAL A 541 18.12 41.16 12.68
CA VAL A 541 17.04 40.20 12.91
C VAL A 541 17.70 38.82 12.96
N PRO A 542 17.50 38.01 14.02
CA PRO A 542 18.00 36.64 14.09
C PRO A 542 17.34 35.81 12.98
N LEU A 543 18.01 35.75 11.82
CA LEU A 543 17.62 34.96 10.65
C LEU A 543 17.99 33.47 10.78
N GLU A 544 18.57 33.05 11.90
CA GLU A 544 19.24 31.76 12.01
C GLU A 544 18.32 30.58 12.31
N GLU A 545 17.18 30.75 13.00
CA GLU A 545 16.33 29.60 13.37
C GLU A 545 15.34 29.18 12.27
N ASP A 546 14.65 30.13 11.62
CA ASP A 546 13.68 29.82 10.55
C ASP A 546 14.35 29.39 9.24
N ALA A 547 15.56 29.89 8.95
CA ALA A 547 16.33 29.43 7.80
C ALA A 547 16.80 27.98 8.01
N TYR A 548 17.09 27.55 9.24
CA TYR A 548 17.65 26.23 9.55
C TYR A 548 16.61 25.10 9.46
N GLU A 549 15.36 25.32 9.87
CA GLU A 549 14.27 24.37 9.64
C GLU A 549 13.92 24.24 8.13
N SER A 550 14.14 25.29 7.33
CA SER A 550 13.93 25.26 5.88
C SER A 550 14.98 24.43 5.12
N VAL A 551 16.13 24.16 5.75
CA VAL A 551 17.21 23.30 5.25
C VAL A 551 17.20 21.94 5.97
N LEU A 552 16.07 21.44 6.45
CA LEU A 552 15.93 19.99 6.54
C LEU A 552 16.11 19.43 5.12
N SER A 553 16.79 18.27 4.96
CA SER A 553 16.77 17.66 3.63
C SER A 553 15.31 17.49 3.23
N THR A 554 15.00 17.67 1.95
CA THR A 554 13.64 17.66 1.37
C THR A 554 12.78 16.45 1.75
N ASP A 555 13.39 15.48 2.43
CA ASP A 555 12.88 14.15 2.72
C ASP A 555 12.33 14.04 4.15
N TRP A 556 12.74 14.88 5.11
CA TRP A 556 12.27 14.79 6.51
C TRP A 556 11.21 15.83 6.81
N HIS A 557 10.00 15.36 7.15
CA HIS A 557 8.87 16.25 7.42
C HIS A 557 8.37 16.11 8.87
N PRO A 558 8.05 17.22 9.55
CA PRO A 558 7.54 17.18 10.92
C PRO A 558 6.06 16.80 10.97
N PHE A 559 5.72 15.84 11.81
CA PHE A 559 4.37 15.37 12.13
C PHE A 559 4.15 15.41 13.64
N TYR A 560 2.91 15.23 14.08
CA TYR A 560 2.56 15.16 15.49
C TYR A 560 1.81 13.86 15.73
N ASP A 561 2.10 13.16 16.82
CA ASP A 561 1.35 11.97 17.23
C ASP A 561 0.00 12.37 17.89
N SER A 562 -0.80 11.38 18.28
CA SER A 562 -2.10 11.62 18.95
C SER A 562 -1.96 12.36 20.29
N ARG A 563 -0.77 12.38 20.88
CA ARG A 563 -0.44 13.11 22.12
C ARG A 563 0.08 14.53 21.85
N GLY A 564 0.21 14.93 20.57
CA GLY A 564 0.76 16.22 20.18
C GLY A 564 2.29 16.29 20.25
N VAL A 565 2.99 15.15 20.36
CA VAL A 565 4.46 15.13 20.37
C VAL A 565 4.98 15.17 18.94
N LYS A 566 5.86 16.15 18.64
CA LYS A 566 6.50 16.31 17.33
C LYS A 566 7.41 15.11 17.05
N TYR A 567 7.34 14.59 15.83
CA TYR A 567 8.31 13.63 15.28
C TYR A 567 8.57 13.93 13.81
N TYR A 568 9.66 13.42 13.26
CA TYR A 568 10.04 13.60 11.87
C TYR A 568 9.87 12.27 11.14
N PHE A 569 9.29 12.33 9.95
CA PHE A 569 9.08 11.17 9.09
C PHE A 569 9.72 11.40 7.73
N ASN A 570 10.41 10.37 7.24
CA ASN A 570 11.02 10.35 5.91
C ASN A 570 10.22 9.46 4.97
N PHE A 571 9.58 10.03 3.95
CA PHE A 571 8.76 9.24 3.02
C PHE A 571 9.59 8.30 2.14
N THR A 572 10.81 8.68 1.79
CA THR A 572 11.71 7.88 0.97
C THR A 572 12.20 6.64 1.70
N THR A 573 12.64 6.78 2.95
CA THR A 573 13.18 5.66 3.77
C THR A 573 12.12 4.98 4.64
N SER A 574 10.94 5.59 4.79
CA SER A 574 9.90 5.19 5.76
C SER A 574 10.40 5.19 7.21
N GLU A 575 11.45 5.95 7.51
CA GLU A 575 12.00 6.09 8.86
C GLU A 575 11.26 7.18 9.66
N ARG A 576 11.17 6.97 10.98
CA ARG A 576 10.63 7.93 11.94
C ARG A 576 11.62 8.23 13.06
N MET A 577 11.75 9.49 13.44
CA MET A 577 12.62 9.94 14.53
C MET A 577 11.92 10.97 15.41
N ARG A 578 12.12 10.93 16.74
CA ARG A 578 11.61 11.98 17.64
C ARG A 578 12.48 13.23 17.61
N GLN A 579 13.79 13.05 17.51
CA GLN A 579 14.74 14.15 17.41
C GLN A 579 14.86 14.64 15.97
N SER A 580 15.11 15.95 15.80
CA SER A 580 15.41 16.52 14.50
C SER A 580 16.64 15.81 13.92
N PRO A 581 16.58 15.32 12.66
CA PRO A 581 17.70 14.63 12.02
C PRO A 581 19.01 15.43 11.99
N ARG A 582 18.95 16.75 12.21
CA ARG A 582 20.08 17.68 12.15
C ARG A 582 20.56 18.25 13.50
N ARG A 583 19.99 17.87 14.65
CA ARG A 583 20.66 18.15 15.94
C ARG A 583 21.91 17.28 16.00
N VAL A 584 23.00 17.77 15.41
CA VAL A 584 24.36 17.39 15.82
C VAL A 584 24.49 17.95 17.22
N PRO A 585 24.77 17.16 18.26
CA PRO A 585 25.08 17.70 19.58
C PRO A 585 26.29 18.61 19.41
N THR A 586 26.10 19.92 19.38
CA THR A 586 27.21 20.83 19.55
C THR A 586 27.63 20.74 21.01
N VAL A 587 28.93 20.57 21.25
CA VAL A 587 29.56 20.43 22.60
C VAL A 587 29.25 21.63 23.52
N ASN A 588 28.60 22.68 23.01
CA ASN A 588 28.23 23.90 23.73
C ASN A 588 26.71 24.14 23.75
N ASP A 589 25.86 23.14 23.51
CA ASP A 589 24.40 23.31 23.58
C ASP A 589 23.92 23.15 25.05
N PRO A 590 23.60 24.25 25.76
CA PRO A 590 23.29 24.20 27.20
C PRO A 590 21.99 23.42 27.50
N GLU A 591 21.10 23.26 26.52
CA GLU A 591 19.90 22.42 26.67
C GLU A 591 20.20 20.92 26.70
N ALA A 592 21.30 20.48 26.08
CA ALA A 592 21.70 19.08 26.13
C ALA A 592 22.11 18.68 27.55
N GLU A 593 22.75 19.57 28.32
CA GLU A 593 23.09 19.31 29.72
C GLU A 593 21.84 19.20 30.60
N GLU A 594 20.78 19.98 30.35
CA GLU A 594 19.51 19.87 31.09
C GLU A 594 18.72 18.59 30.75
N GLU A 595 18.72 18.16 29.49
CA GLU A 595 18.03 16.94 29.06
C GLU A 595 18.76 15.67 29.56
N PHE A 596 20.10 15.70 29.65
CA PHE A 596 20.89 14.64 30.29
C PHE A 596 20.75 14.65 31.82
N ALA A 597 20.67 15.82 32.46
CA ALA A 597 20.44 15.92 33.91
C ALA A 597 19.07 15.39 34.33
N GLN A 598 18.03 15.57 33.51
CA GLN A 598 16.69 15.03 33.78
C GLN A 598 16.59 13.51 33.63
N LEU A 599 17.47 12.89 32.83
CA LEU A 599 17.52 11.43 32.66
C LEU A 599 18.33 10.73 33.77
N GLU A 600 19.20 11.44 34.48
CA GLU A 600 19.97 10.90 35.61
C GLU A 600 19.16 10.80 36.91
N ASP A 601 18.06 11.55 37.05
CA ASP A 601 17.26 11.57 38.28
C ASP A 601 16.27 10.38 38.43
N GLU A 602 16.00 9.59 37.38
CA GLU A 602 15.04 8.46 37.46
C GLU A 602 15.67 7.11 37.88
N ASN A 603 16.99 6.97 37.92
CA ASN A 603 17.66 5.70 38.23
C ASN A 603 18.80 5.81 39.26
N GLY A 604 18.62 6.67 40.27
CA GLY A 604 19.59 6.95 41.33
C GLY A 604 20.35 5.72 41.86
N ASN A 605 21.56 5.53 41.34
CA ASN A 605 22.66 4.78 41.94
C ASN A 605 23.98 5.33 41.37
N PRO A 606 24.84 5.95 42.18
CA PRO A 606 26.11 6.47 41.70
C PRO A 606 27.10 5.32 41.44
N ILE A 607 27.72 5.33 40.26
CA ILE A 607 28.90 4.52 39.97
C ILE A 607 30.09 5.15 40.69
N ALA A 608 30.80 4.32 41.46
CA ALA A 608 31.95 4.71 42.26
C ALA A 608 33.07 5.30 41.39
N ASP A 609 33.46 6.52 41.75
CA ASP A 609 34.63 7.23 41.24
C ASP A 609 35.91 6.58 41.72
N VAL A 610 36.77 6.17 40.79
CA VAL A 610 38.15 5.74 41.08
C VAL A 610 39.01 6.99 41.14
N GLN A 611 39.30 7.48 42.35
CA GLN A 611 40.36 8.46 42.58
C GLN A 611 41.56 7.86 43.34
N PRO A 612 42.79 8.25 43.00
CA PRO A 612 43.99 7.78 43.68
C PRO A 612 44.31 8.62 44.94
N ASN A 613 44.40 7.91 46.08
CA ASN A 613 45.31 8.08 47.22
C ASN A 613 45.55 9.45 47.92
N ARG A 614 45.27 9.41 49.25
CA ARG A 614 45.95 10.05 50.42
C ARG A 614 45.69 11.54 50.67
N MET A 615 45.34 12.03 51.87
CA MET A 615 45.58 11.61 53.27
C MET A 615 44.59 12.29 54.25
N ASN A 616 44.23 11.60 55.34
CA ASN A 616 43.87 12.03 56.71
C ASN A 616 42.93 13.24 56.96
N THR A 617 41.80 13.01 57.66
CA THR A 617 41.65 13.23 59.12
C THR A 617 40.27 12.79 59.65
N MET A 618 40.26 12.37 60.91
CA MET A 618 39.16 11.78 61.68
C MET A 618 38.00 12.76 61.97
N ARG A 619 36.75 12.25 62.06
CA ARG A 619 35.95 12.24 63.32
C ARG A 619 34.64 11.46 63.20
N THR A 620 34.34 10.80 64.31
CA THR A 620 33.20 9.96 64.69
C THR A 620 31.92 10.76 65.01
N PHE A 621 30.73 10.19 64.77
CA PHE A 621 29.68 9.86 65.77
C PHE A 621 28.35 9.47 65.09
N SER A 622 27.75 8.37 65.55
CA SER A 622 26.38 7.88 65.29
C SER A 622 25.43 8.32 66.46
N PRO A 623 24.21 7.76 66.65
CA PRO A 623 22.95 7.79 65.85
C PRO A 623 21.70 8.15 66.70
N SER A 624 20.51 8.36 66.10
CA SER A 624 19.14 8.04 66.64
C SER A 624 18.03 8.62 65.72
N SER A 625 17.12 7.80 65.17
CA SER A 625 15.71 7.51 65.61
C SER A 625 14.79 8.75 65.64
N THR A 626 13.50 8.81 65.24
CA THR A 626 12.40 7.83 65.09
C THR A 626 11.18 8.55 64.44
N GLN A 627 10.40 7.83 63.63
CA GLN A 627 8.92 7.80 63.48
C GLN A 627 8.00 9.07 63.37
N LYS A 628 7.12 8.97 62.35
CA LYS A 628 5.62 9.09 62.33
C LYS A 628 4.89 10.41 61.99
N SER A 629 4.11 10.28 60.90
CA SER A 629 2.68 10.61 60.65
C SER A 629 2.14 12.04 60.75
N GLY A 630 1.39 12.45 59.70
CA GLY A 630 0.38 13.51 59.77
C GLY A 630 -0.33 13.75 58.42
N ARG A 631 -1.66 13.73 58.44
CA ARG A 631 -2.61 13.70 57.30
C ARG A 631 -3.16 15.11 56.97
N SER A 632 -3.38 15.37 55.67
CA SER A 632 -4.48 16.14 55.02
C SER A 632 -4.60 17.67 55.25
N PRO A 633 -5.49 18.38 54.51
CA PRO A 633 -5.69 18.44 53.05
C PRO A 633 -5.75 19.91 52.55
N ASN A 634 -5.71 20.17 51.23
CA ASN A 634 -6.19 21.45 50.68
C ASN A 634 -6.98 21.28 49.38
N THR A 635 -8.26 21.62 49.51
CA THR A 635 -9.28 21.98 48.52
C THR A 635 -8.92 23.25 47.74
N LEU A 636 -9.31 23.34 46.46
CA LEU A 636 -9.67 24.52 45.63
C LEU A 636 -9.60 24.05 44.15
N GLY A 637 -10.48 24.39 43.20
CA GLY A 637 -11.68 25.21 43.17
C GLY A 637 -12.31 25.07 41.77
N ARG A 638 -13.64 24.94 41.72
CA ARG A 638 -14.50 25.04 40.52
C ARG A 638 -14.77 26.51 40.20
N ARG A 639 -14.87 26.88 38.92
CA ARG A 639 -15.65 27.99 38.25
C ARG A 639 -15.00 28.22 36.86
N ASN A 640 -15.65 28.58 35.76
CA ASN A 640 -17.05 28.88 35.43
C ASN A 640 -17.23 28.76 33.91
N SER A 641 -18.42 28.34 33.48
CA SER A 641 -18.95 28.47 32.12
C SER A 641 -19.39 29.91 31.85
N MET A 642 -19.10 30.45 30.66
CA MET A 642 -19.77 31.64 30.14
C MET A 642 -20.64 31.28 28.93
N ALA A 643 -21.92 31.56 29.07
CA ALA A 643 -22.89 31.64 27.99
C ALA A 643 -22.89 33.09 27.46
N ILE A 644 -22.89 33.27 26.14
CA ILE A 644 -23.35 34.50 25.49
C ILE A 644 -24.27 34.11 24.35
N THR A 645 -25.50 34.60 24.47
CA THR A 645 -26.62 34.50 23.54
C THR A 645 -26.58 35.62 22.50
N GLY A 646 -27.04 35.29 21.28
CA GLY A 646 -27.91 36.17 20.50
C GLY A 646 -27.29 36.83 19.27
N PHE A 647 -27.60 36.30 18.08
CA PHE A 647 -27.91 37.11 16.90
C PHE A 647 -28.89 36.37 15.99
N SER A 648 -30.03 37.02 15.76
CA SER A 648 -31.09 36.64 14.82
C SER A 648 -30.76 37.20 13.44
N SER A 649 -30.89 36.41 12.37
CA SER A 649 -30.94 36.92 10.99
C SER A 649 -31.66 35.96 10.04
N ARG A 650 -32.83 36.46 9.59
CA ARG A 650 -33.64 36.20 8.39
C ARG A 650 -33.15 35.16 7.36
N ALA A 651 -34.07 34.27 7.00
CA ALA A 651 -34.05 33.45 5.79
C ALA A 651 -34.52 34.26 4.55
N PRO A 652 -33.96 34.01 3.34
CA PRO A 652 -34.56 34.42 2.08
C PRO A 652 -35.41 33.29 1.44
N PRO A 653 -36.32 33.62 0.51
CA PRO A 653 -37.25 32.67 -0.09
C PRO A 653 -36.59 31.81 -1.17
N SER A 654 -37.06 30.56 -1.24
CA SER A 654 -36.76 29.56 -2.27
C SER A 654 -37.35 29.97 -3.62
N ALA A 655 -36.49 30.06 -4.63
CA ALA A 655 -36.88 29.98 -6.03
C ALA A 655 -36.57 28.56 -6.53
N ALA A 656 -37.54 27.95 -7.22
CA ALA A 656 -37.41 26.62 -7.81
C ALA A 656 -36.74 26.74 -9.19
N ASP A 657 -35.56 26.15 -9.33
CA ASP A 657 -34.88 25.96 -10.61
C ASP A 657 -35.18 24.56 -11.19
N PRO A 658 -35.16 24.40 -12.52
CA PRO A 658 -35.63 23.22 -13.22
C PRO A 658 -34.70 22.01 -13.00
N VAL A 659 -35.32 20.83 -12.92
CA VAL A 659 -34.70 19.52 -12.73
C VAL A 659 -33.63 19.27 -13.80
N SER A 660 -32.36 19.41 -13.40
CA SER A 660 -31.19 18.97 -14.15
C SER A 660 -31.12 17.43 -14.08
N THR A 661 -31.00 16.78 -15.24
CA THR A 661 -30.81 15.31 -15.37
C THR A 661 -29.38 14.86 -15.05
N GLN A 662 -28.62 15.62 -14.26
CA GLN A 662 -27.35 15.13 -13.74
C GLN A 662 -27.59 14.03 -12.70
N PRO A 663 -26.87 12.90 -12.77
CA PRO A 663 -26.94 11.89 -11.71
C PRO A 663 -26.64 12.56 -10.37
N ASP A 664 -27.53 12.41 -9.40
CA ASP A 664 -27.40 13.06 -8.10
C ASP A 664 -26.12 12.55 -7.41
N LEU A 665 -25.08 13.39 -7.37
CA LEU A 665 -23.82 13.10 -6.69
C LEU A 665 -24.02 12.74 -5.21
N ARG A 666 -25.18 13.07 -4.61
CA ARG A 666 -25.54 12.62 -3.26
C ARG A 666 -25.74 11.11 -3.18
N ALA A 667 -26.15 10.44 -4.26
CA ALA A 667 -26.31 8.99 -4.29
C ALA A 667 -24.96 8.25 -4.23
N LEU A 668 -23.86 8.92 -4.60
CA LEU A 668 -22.50 8.42 -4.49
C LEU A 668 -21.86 8.69 -3.13
N ARG A 669 -22.63 9.19 -2.15
CA ARG A 669 -22.16 9.26 -0.77
C ARG A 669 -22.12 7.84 -0.21
N PRO A 670 -21.03 7.44 0.46
CA PRO A 670 -21.03 6.19 1.20
C PRO A 670 -22.25 6.16 2.13
N PRO A 671 -23.01 5.05 2.19
CA PRO A 671 -24.11 4.94 3.13
C PRO A 671 -23.59 5.21 4.53
N HIS A 672 -24.20 6.13 5.27
CA HIS A 672 -23.87 6.29 6.69
C HIS A 672 -24.13 4.93 7.36
N ARG A 673 -23.17 4.40 8.16
CA ARG A 673 -23.32 3.12 8.88
C ARG A 673 -24.65 2.98 9.66
N LYS A 674 -25.33 4.08 9.99
CA LYS A 674 -26.63 4.12 10.70
C LYS A 674 -27.88 4.06 9.82
N HIS A 675 -27.75 4.24 8.51
CA HIS A 675 -28.88 4.34 7.57
C HIS A 675 -28.65 3.41 6.38
N MET A 676 -28.76 2.11 6.60
CA MET A 676 -29.05 1.19 5.51
C MET A 676 -30.56 0.94 5.45
N PRO A 677 -31.19 1.00 4.25
CA PRO A 677 -32.55 0.53 4.10
C PRO A 677 -32.60 -0.98 4.42
N ASN A 678 -33.59 -1.39 5.20
CA ASN A 678 -33.84 -2.79 5.57
C ASN A 678 -34.30 -3.67 4.40
N GLU A 679 -34.35 -3.13 3.18
CA GLU A 679 -34.92 -3.80 2.01
C GLU A 679 -33.84 -4.58 1.26
N VAL A 680 -33.52 -5.75 1.79
CA VAL A 680 -33.19 -6.89 0.93
C VAL A 680 -34.30 -7.89 1.20
N GLU A 681 -35.28 -7.98 0.30
CA GLU A 681 -36.26 -9.06 0.31
C GLU A 681 -35.49 -10.39 0.35
N ALA A 682 -35.67 -11.15 1.43
CA ALA A 682 -35.10 -12.47 1.58
C ALA A 682 -35.84 -13.43 0.63
N MET A 683 -35.11 -14.07 -0.28
CA MET A 683 -35.57 -15.19 -1.11
C MET A 683 -34.67 -16.41 -0.93
#